data_AF-A0A452YZZ0-F1
#
_entry.id   AF-A0A452YZZ0-F1
#
_cell.length_a   1.000
_cell.length_b   1.000
_cell.length_c   1.000
_cell.angle_alpha   90.00
_cell.angle_beta   90.00
_cell.angle_gamma   90.00
#
_symmetry.space_group_name_H-M   'P 1'
#
loop_
_entity.id
_entity.type
_entity.pdbx_description
1 polymer ?
#
loop_
_entity_poly.entity_id
_entity_poly.type
_entity_poly.pdbx_seq_one_letter_code
_entity_poly.pdbx_strand_id
1 'polypeptide(L)'
;MMSLSHAIGTVAMPPKWSLGYHQCRWSYDSSEKVLKVVRTFREKGIPCDVIWMDIDYMDGFRCFTFDSNRFPDPKSMADDLHSIGCKSIWMLDPGIKKEKGYFVYESGSETDVWIKKADDSPFIGEVWPGDCVFPDFTCERTRTWWASLVKDFVSNGVDGIWNDMNEPAVFKTTTKTMPESNIHRGDADIGGVQNHSYYHNVYGMLMARSTYEGMAMSNTDKRPFVLTRAGFIGSQRYAATWTGDNLSNWEHMHMSLPMVLQLGLSGQPLSGPDIGGFAGNATPKLFGRWMGVGALFPFSRGHSETGSIDHEPWSFGEECEEVCRLALLRRYRLLPHIYTLFYLSHKKGAPVAAPLFFADSQDPELRKIETSFLLGPLLICASTSPEKGAHECAHKLPKGVWSRFDFGDSHPDLPVMYLQGGAILPVGLPIKHVGEASLEDDLSLIVSLDENGKAEGVLFEDAGDGYGFTQENYLLTYYVAQVHSSVVSVKVLKTEGSWNRPKRNLNISILLGGGAMISSHGVDGEELHITMPSGSEVSNLVATSELELKKRLEMISPIPDIDEPSGQEGAELSKIPIDLKSGDWLLKVVPWIGGRIISMTHLPTDSQWLHSRIEINGYEEYSGTEYRSAGCTEEYKVVRRYLEHSGEEESISLEGDIGGGLVLQRHISILKDNPKIVQINSSIQARNVGAGSGGFSRLVCLRVHPTFTLLHPTEVVVAFTAINGSKQECSPESGEVTLEGDLRPNGEWMLVDKCAGVSLVNTFDPSQVSKCLVHWGTGDLNMELWSEERPVSKDTPLTICHQYELRQTC
;
A
#
# COMPACT_ATOMS: atom_id res chain seq x y z
N MET A 1 -3.16 -24.61 8.36
CA MET A 1 -1.80 -24.03 8.50
C MET A 1 -0.73 -25.12 8.58
N MET A 2 -0.64 -25.92 9.66
CA MET A 2 0.40 -26.97 9.75
C MET A 2 0.48 -27.90 8.53
N SER A 3 -0.65 -28.39 8.02
CA SER A 3 -0.68 -29.22 6.81
C SER A 3 -0.17 -28.50 5.56
N LEU A 4 -0.49 -27.21 5.42
CA LEU A 4 0.01 -26.37 4.32
C LEU A 4 1.53 -26.27 4.41
N SER A 5 2.05 -25.88 5.57
CA SER A 5 3.49 -25.71 5.79
C SER A 5 4.29 -27.01 5.71
N HIS A 6 3.67 -28.18 5.95
CA HIS A 6 4.32 -29.45 5.67
C HIS A 6 4.58 -29.66 4.17
N ALA A 7 3.66 -29.21 3.31
CA ALA A 7 3.79 -29.33 1.85
C ALA A 7 4.73 -28.27 1.26
N ILE A 8 4.72 -27.05 1.80
CA ILE A 8 5.40 -25.90 1.17
C ILE A 8 6.58 -25.37 2.00
N GLY A 9 6.92 -26.02 3.12
CA GLY A 9 7.90 -25.53 4.09
C GLY A 9 7.38 -24.37 4.95
N THR A 10 8.20 -23.95 5.90
CA THR A 10 7.93 -22.86 6.84
C THR A 10 8.76 -21.63 6.51
N VAL A 11 8.42 -20.50 7.14
CA VAL A 11 9.24 -19.28 7.04
C VAL A 11 10.64 -19.56 7.60
N ALA A 12 11.67 -19.04 6.93
CA ALA A 12 13.01 -19.03 7.53
C ALA A 12 12.98 -18.16 8.80
N MET A 13 13.70 -18.54 9.85
CA MET A 13 13.79 -17.66 11.02
C MET A 13 14.43 -16.33 10.59
N PRO A 14 13.76 -15.18 10.72
CA PRO A 14 14.35 -13.91 10.31
C PRO A 14 15.48 -13.51 11.28
N PRO A 15 16.47 -12.72 10.84
CA PRO A 15 17.34 -12.05 11.79
C PRO A 15 16.53 -11.03 12.59
N LYS A 16 16.78 -10.92 13.89
CA LYS A 16 15.97 -10.13 14.83
C LYS A 16 15.90 -8.64 14.44
N TRP A 17 16.97 -8.10 13.85
CA TRP A 17 17.01 -6.71 13.37
C TRP A 17 15.99 -6.44 12.25
N SER A 18 15.64 -7.45 11.44
CA SER A 18 14.63 -7.29 10.38
C SER A 18 13.19 -7.29 10.89
N LEU A 19 13.01 -7.46 12.20
CA LEU A 19 11.74 -7.29 12.89
C LEU A 19 11.66 -5.93 13.59
N GLY A 20 12.70 -5.10 13.52
CA GLY A 20 12.64 -3.70 13.92
C GLY A 20 11.76 -2.88 12.97
N TYR A 21 11.86 -1.56 13.06
CA TYR A 21 11.24 -0.65 12.08
C TYR A 21 12.23 -0.31 10.97
N HIS A 22 11.71 -0.21 9.75
CA HIS A 22 12.46 0.05 8.53
C HIS A 22 12.03 1.41 7.95
N GLN A 23 12.99 2.30 7.71
CA GLN A 23 12.76 3.56 7.00
C GLN A 23 13.21 3.44 5.55
N CYS A 24 12.35 3.83 4.61
CA CYS A 24 12.64 3.79 3.18
C CYS A 24 12.00 5.01 2.48
N ARG A 25 12.52 5.33 1.31
CA ARG A 25 11.99 6.33 0.38
C ARG A 25 12.62 6.07 -0.99
N TRP A 26 11.86 6.31 -2.05
CA TRP A 26 12.38 6.55 -3.40
C TRP A 26 12.66 8.06 -3.58
N SER A 27 13.88 8.58 -3.41
CA SER A 27 15.10 7.94 -2.91
C SER A 27 15.72 8.71 -1.74
N TYR A 28 16.49 8.01 -0.93
CA TYR A 28 17.68 8.60 -0.32
C TYR A 28 18.83 8.56 -1.34
N ASP A 29 19.04 9.68 -2.01
CA ASP A 29 19.86 9.78 -3.21
C ASP A 29 21.38 9.83 -2.96
N SER A 30 21.82 9.91 -1.71
CA SER A 30 23.23 10.04 -1.33
C SER A 30 23.53 9.45 0.05
N SER A 31 24.78 9.01 0.23
CA SER A 31 25.29 8.49 1.51
C SER A 31 25.17 9.48 2.67
N GLU A 32 25.37 10.77 2.41
CA GLU A 32 25.18 11.83 3.41
C GLU A 32 23.72 11.92 3.88
N LYS A 33 22.76 11.90 2.93
CA LYS A 33 21.33 11.94 3.26
C LYS A 33 20.90 10.72 4.08
N VAL A 34 21.37 9.53 3.69
CA VAL A 34 21.16 8.27 4.44
C VAL A 34 21.63 8.41 5.90
N LEU A 35 22.88 8.83 6.11
CA LEU A 35 23.44 8.98 7.45
C LEU A 35 22.71 10.06 8.26
N LYS A 36 22.31 11.16 7.62
CA LYS A 36 21.54 12.24 8.27
C LYS A 36 20.21 11.72 8.80
N VAL A 37 19.45 10.98 7.99
CA VAL A 37 18.15 10.43 8.40
C VAL A 37 18.29 9.52 9.61
N VAL A 38 19.24 8.58 9.58
CA VAL A 38 19.44 7.64 10.70
C VAL A 38 19.93 8.34 11.97
N ARG A 39 20.80 9.35 11.86
CA ARG A 39 21.19 10.20 13.00
C ARG A 39 19.99 10.93 13.59
N THR A 40 19.11 11.48 12.76
CA THR A 40 17.88 12.14 13.21
C THR A 40 16.96 11.20 14.00
N PHE A 41 16.80 9.93 13.58
CA PHE A 41 16.08 8.92 14.38
C PHE A 41 16.69 8.77 15.79
N ARG A 42 18.01 8.69 15.88
CA ARG A 42 18.73 8.54 17.16
C ARG A 42 18.61 9.77 18.05
N GLU A 43 18.76 10.95 17.46
CA GLU A 43 18.62 12.25 18.13
C GLU A 43 17.22 12.45 18.70
N LYS A 44 16.17 12.08 17.94
CA LYS A 44 14.77 12.16 18.36
C LYS A 44 14.32 11.01 19.27
N GLY A 45 15.17 10.01 19.48
CA GLY A 45 14.83 8.83 20.28
C GLY A 45 13.69 8.00 19.68
N ILE A 46 13.57 8.02 18.35
CA ILE A 46 12.58 7.23 17.60
C ILE A 46 13.25 5.92 17.17
N PRO A 47 12.67 4.75 17.52
CA PRO A 47 13.29 3.48 17.17
C PRO A 47 13.36 3.20 15.66
N CYS A 48 14.50 2.72 15.16
CA CYS A 48 14.70 2.35 13.75
C CYS A 48 15.92 1.43 13.62
N ASP A 49 15.76 0.29 12.94
CA ASP A 49 16.83 -0.71 12.73
C ASP A 49 17.39 -0.69 11.32
N VAL A 50 16.64 -0.21 10.32
CA VAL A 50 17.01 -0.41 8.91
C VAL A 50 16.72 0.82 8.05
N ILE A 51 17.68 1.17 7.20
CA ILE A 51 17.55 2.18 6.14
C ILE A 51 17.72 1.51 4.76
N TRP A 52 16.96 1.97 3.77
CA TRP A 52 16.87 1.34 2.46
C TRP A 52 17.34 2.27 1.35
N MET A 53 18.03 1.70 0.38
CA MET A 53 18.53 2.36 -0.81
C MET A 53 17.78 1.85 -2.03
N ASP A 54 16.91 2.73 -2.54
CA ASP A 54 16.13 2.57 -3.76
C ASP A 54 16.98 2.82 -5.02
N ILE A 55 16.43 2.69 -6.23
CA ILE A 55 17.14 2.64 -7.53
C ILE A 55 18.22 3.71 -7.71
N ASP A 56 18.06 4.90 -7.14
CA ASP A 56 18.97 6.00 -7.38
C ASP A 56 20.38 5.76 -6.82
N TYR A 57 20.65 4.78 -5.95
CA TYR A 57 22.04 4.52 -5.55
C TYR A 57 22.93 3.99 -6.69
N MET A 58 22.32 3.40 -7.72
CA MET A 58 23.01 2.73 -8.82
C MET A 58 23.64 3.74 -9.82
N ASP A 59 24.74 3.37 -10.46
CA ASP A 59 25.28 4.13 -11.59
C ASP A 59 24.39 3.92 -12.83
N GLY A 60 23.58 4.93 -13.16
CA GLY A 60 22.73 4.92 -14.35
C GLY A 60 21.73 3.75 -14.36
N PHE A 61 21.19 3.42 -13.17
CA PHE A 61 20.25 2.32 -12.92
C PHE A 61 20.81 0.92 -13.26
N ARG A 62 22.14 0.76 -13.28
CA ARG A 62 22.78 -0.55 -13.47
C ARG A 62 22.86 -1.30 -12.14
N CYS A 63 22.14 -2.41 -12.02
CA CYS A 63 22.21 -3.29 -10.85
C CYS A 63 23.66 -3.67 -10.48
N PHE A 64 23.91 -3.95 -9.20
CA PHE A 64 25.24 -4.32 -8.70
C PHE A 64 26.33 -3.23 -8.89
N THR A 65 25.94 -1.97 -9.09
CA THR A 65 26.86 -0.82 -9.15
C THR A 65 26.49 0.22 -8.10
N PHE A 66 27.39 1.16 -7.87
CA PHE A 66 27.16 2.32 -7.02
C PHE A 66 27.56 3.58 -7.79
N ASP A 67 26.73 4.62 -7.73
CA ASP A 67 27.09 5.94 -8.25
C ASP A 67 28.27 6.50 -7.44
N SER A 68 29.42 6.67 -8.10
CA SER A 68 30.67 7.06 -7.42
C SER A 68 30.65 8.48 -6.85
N ASN A 69 29.71 9.33 -7.25
CA ASN A 69 29.60 10.69 -6.71
C ASN A 69 28.71 10.71 -5.46
N ARG A 70 27.64 9.92 -5.45
CA ARG A 70 26.62 9.93 -4.38
C ARG A 70 26.85 8.85 -3.32
N PHE A 71 27.44 7.72 -3.73
CA PHE A 71 27.82 6.58 -2.90
C PHE A 71 29.27 6.16 -3.18
N PRO A 72 30.27 7.03 -2.91
CA PRO A 72 31.68 6.76 -3.22
C PRO A 72 32.28 5.57 -2.46
N ASP A 73 31.82 5.32 -1.23
CA ASP A 73 32.27 4.22 -0.38
C ASP A 73 31.09 3.63 0.42
N PRO A 74 30.31 2.71 -0.20
CA PRO A 74 29.15 2.06 0.44
C PRO A 74 29.53 1.30 1.71
N LYS A 75 30.76 0.76 1.77
CA LYS A 75 31.24 -0.03 2.90
C LYS A 75 31.50 0.86 4.11
N SER A 76 32.20 1.97 3.92
CA SER A 76 32.41 2.95 5.00
C SER A 76 31.07 3.51 5.51
N MET A 77 30.10 3.76 4.62
CA MET A 77 28.76 4.20 5.03
C MET A 77 28.05 3.11 5.86
N ALA A 78 28.15 1.84 5.46
CA ALA A 78 27.58 0.73 6.22
C ALA A 78 28.24 0.59 7.61
N ASP A 79 29.56 0.74 7.71
CA ASP A 79 30.27 0.74 8.99
C ASP A 79 29.78 1.87 9.92
N ASP A 80 29.57 3.07 9.38
CA ASP A 80 28.99 4.21 10.11
C ASP A 80 27.55 3.91 10.59
N LEU A 81 26.71 3.33 9.73
CA LEU A 81 25.36 2.91 10.08
C LEU A 81 25.37 1.84 11.19
N HIS A 82 26.26 0.86 11.09
CA HIS A 82 26.40 -0.20 12.09
C HIS A 82 26.83 0.34 13.44
N SER A 83 27.69 1.37 13.47
CA SER A 83 28.16 2.01 14.71
C SER A 83 27.04 2.66 15.52
N ILE A 84 25.92 3.02 14.87
CA ILE A 84 24.70 3.56 15.49
C ILE A 84 23.53 2.58 15.44
N GLY A 85 23.82 1.29 15.21
CA GLY A 85 22.84 0.21 15.31
C GLY A 85 21.80 0.19 14.18
N CYS A 86 22.15 0.60 12.97
CA CYS A 86 21.28 0.55 11.80
C CYS A 86 21.87 -0.35 10.71
N LYS A 87 21.01 -1.04 9.95
CA LYS A 87 21.34 -1.94 8.84
C LYS A 87 20.99 -1.31 7.49
N SER A 88 21.71 -1.72 6.45
CA SER A 88 21.55 -1.18 5.11
C SER A 88 20.97 -2.23 4.14
N ILE A 89 19.88 -1.87 3.47
CA ILE A 89 19.24 -2.72 2.45
C ILE A 89 19.26 -2.03 1.10
N TRP A 90 19.54 -2.79 0.05
CA TRP A 90 19.80 -2.26 -1.29
C TRP A 90 18.92 -2.97 -2.33
N MET A 91 18.30 -2.19 -3.21
CA MET A 91 17.45 -2.74 -4.28
C MET A 91 18.23 -3.36 -5.42
N LEU A 92 17.72 -4.45 -6.00
CA LEU A 92 18.20 -5.11 -7.20
C LEU A 92 17.00 -5.62 -8.01
N ASP A 93 16.87 -5.14 -9.23
CA ASP A 93 15.79 -5.48 -10.15
C ASP A 93 16.22 -6.57 -11.14
N PRO A 94 15.27 -7.33 -11.72
CA PRO A 94 15.59 -8.34 -12.73
C PRO A 94 15.94 -7.73 -14.10
N GLY A 95 15.62 -6.46 -14.36
CA GLY A 95 15.93 -5.77 -15.61
C GLY A 95 17.40 -5.37 -15.66
N ILE A 96 18.22 -6.13 -16.39
CA ILE A 96 19.65 -5.83 -16.55
C ILE A 96 19.85 -4.99 -17.81
N LYS A 97 20.32 -3.75 -17.63
CA LYS A 97 20.62 -2.81 -18.72
C LYS A 97 21.44 -3.48 -19.82
N LYS A 98 20.95 -3.42 -21.05
CA LYS A 98 21.63 -3.95 -22.23
C LYS A 98 22.67 -2.95 -22.71
N GLU A 99 23.87 -3.01 -22.14
CA GLU A 99 24.94 -2.06 -22.45
C GLU A 99 26.30 -2.75 -22.56
N LYS A 100 27.01 -2.48 -23.66
CA LYS A 100 28.35 -3.04 -23.86
C LYS A 100 29.34 -2.43 -22.85
N GLY A 101 30.15 -3.28 -22.23
CA GLY A 101 31.12 -2.88 -21.20
C GLY A 101 30.57 -2.86 -19.77
N TYR A 102 29.27 -3.10 -19.58
CA TYR A 102 28.68 -3.31 -18.26
C TYR A 102 28.84 -4.78 -17.84
N PHE A 103 29.62 -5.03 -16.79
CA PHE A 103 30.09 -6.37 -16.43
C PHE A 103 28.98 -7.41 -16.18
N VAL A 104 27.82 -7.00 -15.66
CA VAL A 104 26.69 -7.90 -15.43
C VAL A 104 26.08 -8.34 -16.77
N TYR A 105 25.91 -7.39 -17.70
CA TYR A 105 25.43 -7.71 -19.05
C TYR A 105 26.43 -8.58 -19.82
N GLU A 106 27.73 -8.28 -19.74
CA GLU A 106 28.76 -9.07 -20.41
C GLU A 106 28.83 -10.49 -19.84
N SER A 107 28.96 -10.65 -18.51
CA SER A 107 29.06 -11.97 -17.87
C SER A 107 27.80 -12.83 -18.04
N GLY A 108 26.62 -12.22 -18.00
CA GLY A 108 25.36 -12.93 -18.26
C GLY A 108 25.22 -13.34 -19.72
N SER A 109 25.72 -12.54 -20.67
CA SER A 109 25.75 -12.89 -22.09
C SER A 109 26.75 -14.01 -22.38
N GLU A 110 27.94 -13.96 -21.79
CA GLU A 110 28.94 -15.04 -21.87
C GLU A 110 28.42 -16.36 -21.30
N THR A 111 27.65 -16.28 -20.21
CA THR A 111 27.04 -17.46 -19.55
C THR A 111 25.72 -17.88 -20.18
N ASP A 112 25.20 -17.13 -21.17
CA ASP A 112 23.92 -17.38 -21.86
C ASP A 112 22.72 -17.48 -20.89
N VAL A 113 22.58 -16.52 -19.97
CA VAL A 113 21.56 -16.56 -18.91
C VAL A 113 20.22 -15.90 -19.27
N TRP A 114 20.12 -15.23 -20.43
CA TRP A 114 18.95 -14.42 -20.76
C TRP A 114 17.75 -15.25 -21.22
N ILE A 115 16.55 -14.77 -20.87
CA ILE A 115 15.28 -15.22 -21.47
C ILE A 115 15.28 -14.86 -22.96
N LYS A 116 14.69 -15.72 -23.78
CA LYS A 116 14.72 -15.61 -25.23
C LYS A 116 13.36 -15.31 -25.85
N LYS A 117 13.37 -14.85 -27.09
CA LYS A 117 12.22 -14.86 -28.00
C LYS A 117 12.17 -16.19 -28.77
N ALA A 118 11.10 -16.39 -29.52
CA ALA A 118 10.94 -17.58 -30.39
C ALA A 118 12.02 -17.72 -31.48
N ASP A 119 12.69 -16.62 -31.85
CA ASP A 119 13.82 -16.60 -32.81
C ASP A 119 15.19 -16.90 -32.16
N ASP A 120 15.19 -17.37 -30.90
CA ASP A 120 16.36 -17.67 -30.08
C ASP A 120 17.23 -16.45 -29.69
N SER A 121 16.83 -15.23 -30.07
CA SER A 121 17.52 -14.02 -29.61
C SER A 121 17.06 -13.59 -28.20
N PRO A 122 17.91 -12.93 -27.39
CA PRO A 122 17.50 -12.43 -26.08
C PRO A 122 16.26 -11.53 -26.17
N PHE A 123 15.35 -11.70 -25.22
CA PHE A 123 14.25 -10.75 -25.03
C PHE A 123 14.78 -9.41 -24.54
N ILE A 124 14.27 -8.33 -25.12
CA ILE A 124 14.59 -6.96 -24.73
C ILE A 124 13.28 -6.29 -24.33
N GLY A 125 13.22 -5.80 -23.10
CA GLY A 125 12.11 -5.03 -22.56
C GLY A 125 12.61 -3.72 -21.96
N GLU A 126 11.78 -2.68 -21.97
CA GLU A 126 12.14 -1.38 -21.40
C GLU A 126 11.66 -1.26 -19.96
N VAL A 127 12.56 -0.85 -19.07
CA VAL A 127 12.33 -0.50 -17.66
C VAL A 127 13.20 0.72 -17.28
N TRP A 128 13.52 0.95 -15.99
CA TRP A 128 14.24 2.14 -15.48
C TRP A 128 15.51 2.54 -16.27
N PRO A 129 16.51 1.66 -16.51
CA PRO A 129 17.70 1.99 -17.29
C PRO A 129 17.47 2.07 -18.82
N GLY A 130 16.24 1.93 -19.32
CA GLY A 130 15.92 1.77 -20.74
C GLY A 130 15.91 0.29 -21.17
N ASP A 131 16.49 -0.02 -22.33
CA ASP A 131 16.57 -1.38 -22.88
C ASP A 131 17.26 -2.35 -21.91
N CYS A 132 16.54 -3.41 -21.50
CA CYS A 132 17.02 -4.44 -20.59
C CYS A 132 16.86 -5.85 -21.15
N VAL A 133 17.77 -6.72 -20.73
CA VAL A 133 17.63 -8.19 -20.80
C VAL A 133 17.24 -8.72 -19.42
N PHE A 134 16.59 -9.89 -19.41
CA PHE A 134 16.03 -10.49 -18.19
C PHE A 134 16.68 -11.86 -17.94
N PRO A 135 17.27 -12.11 -16.76
CA PRO A 135 17.82 -13.42 -16.40
C PRO A 135 16.73 -14.49 -16.36
N ASP A 136 16.98 -15.64 -17.00
CA ASP A 136 16.11 -16.81 -16.91
C ASP A 136 16.35 -17.59 -15.61
N PHE A 137 15.76 -17.14 -14.51
CA PHE A 137 15.90 -17.79 -13.19
C PHE A 137 15.36 -19.23 -13.13
N THR A 138 14.68 -19.70 -14.17
CA THR A 138 14.24 -21.10 -14.30
C THR A 138 15.42 -22.06 -14.53
N CYS A 139 16.60 -21.54 -14.88
CA CYS A 139 17.81 -22.33 -15.09
C CYS A 139 18.75 -22.27 -13.88
N GLU A 140 19.25 -23.42 -13.42
CA GLU A 140 20.24 -23.50 -12.32
C GLU A 140 21.47 -22.63 -12.60
N ARG A 141 22.00 -22.69 -13.83
CA ARG A 141 23.12 -21.86 -14.28
C ARG A 141 22.88 -20.36 -14.05
N THR A 142 21.68 -19.87 -14.35
CA THR A 142 21.32 -18.46 -14.15
C THR A 142 21.21 -18.13 -12.67
N ARG A 143 20.61 -19.02 -11.86
CA ARG A 143 20.50 -18.83 -10.41
C ARG A 143 21.88 -18.78 -9.75
N THR A 144 22.81 -19.66 -10.15
CA THR A 144 24.20 -19.66 -9.67
C THR A 144 24.96 -18.40 -10.09
N TRP A 145 24.76 -17.93 -11.34
CA TRP A 145 25.34 -16.67 -11.82
C TRP A 145 24.85 -15.48 -10.97
N TRP A 146 23.55 -15.36 -10.77
CA TRP A 146 22.96 -14.30 -9.94
C TRP A 146 23.45 -14.38 -8.48
N ALA A 147 23.43 -15.57 -7.88
CA ALA A 147 23.91 -15.79 -6.52
C ALA A 147 25.39 -15.38 -6.35
N SER A 148 26.22 -15.59 -7.37
CA SER A 148 27.63 -15.18 -7.35
C SER A 148 27.78 -13.65 -7.38
N LEU A 149 26.99 -12.95 -8.21
CA LEU A 149 26.95 -11.49 -8.22
C LEU A 149 26.47 -10.91 -6.89
N VAL A 150 25.42 -11.51 -6.30
CA VAL A 150 24.90 -11.13 -4.99
C VAL A 150 25.96 -11.33 -3.91
N LYS A 151 26.66 -12.47 -3.91
CA LYS A 151 27.75 -12.75 -2.96
C LYS A 151 28.82 -11.65 -2.98
N ASP A 152 29.25 -11.27 -4.18
CA ASP A 152 30.28 -10.24 -4.34
C ASP A 152 29.74 -8.85 -3.95
N PHE A 153 28.49 -8.55 -4.28
CA PHE A 153 27.84 -7.29 -3.89
C PHE A 153 27.73 -7.13 -2.38
N VAL A 154 27.45 -8.22 -1.65
CA VAL A 154 27.34 -8.21 -0.18
C VAL A 154 28.63 -7.79 0.51
N SER A 155 29.79 -8.01 -0.13
CA SER A 155 31.09 -7.60 0.42
C SER A 155 31.25 -6.08 0.62
N ASN A 156 30.36 -5.27 0.02
CA ASN A 156 30.30 -3.81 0.15
C ASN A 156 29.54 -3.32 1.39
N GLY A 157 29.22 -4.20 2.35
CA GLY A 157 28.53 -3.81 3.59
C GLY A 157 26.99 -3.89 3.52
N VAL A 158 26.45 -4.60 2.53
CA VAL A 158 25.01 -4.86 2.37
C VAL A 158 24.53 -5.85 3.44
N ASP A 159 23.51 -5.49 4.22
CA ASP A 159 22.94 -6.39 5.24
C ASP A 159 21.71 -7.17 4.73
N GLY A 160 21.03 -6.64 3.73
CA GLY A 160 19.84 -7.25 3.11
C GLY A 160 19.65 -6.76 1.67
N ILE A 161 18.85 -7.50 0.90
CA ILE A 161 18.55 -7.16 -0.50
C ILE A 161 17.05 -7.03 -0.72
N TRP A 162 16.68 -6.05 -1.53
CA TRP A 162 15.34 -5.83 -2.00
C TRP A 162 15.23 -6.22 -3.48
N ASN A 163 14.39 -7.20 -3.80
CA ASN A 163 14.06 -7.56 -5.18
C ASN A 163 12.71 -6.95 -5.55
N ASP A 164 12.76 -5.89 -6.35
CA ASP A 164 11.58 -5.25 -6.91
C ASP A 164 11.40 -5.60 -8.39
N MET A 165 10.26 -5.22 -8.97
CA MET A 165 9.97 -5.33 -10.40
C MET A 165 10.01 -6.77 -10.93
N ASN A 166 9.85 -7.77 -10.04
CA ASN A 166 10.14 -9.17 -10.32
C ASN A 166 8.91 -10.04 -10.60
N GLU A 167 7.81 -9.44 -11.04
CA GLU A 167 6.66 -10.14 -11.63
C GLU A 167 7.00 -10.97 -12.88
N PRO A 168 7.83 -10.56 -13.87
CA PRO A 168 8.63 -9.33 -14.03
C PRO A 168 7.91 -8.15 -14.70
N ALA A 169 8.11 -6.95 -14.18
CA ALA A 169 7.57 -5.72 -14.78
C ALA A 169 8.30 -5.33 -16.07
N VAL A 170 7.53 -4.91 -17.09
CA VAL A 170 8.04 -4.39 -18.37
C VAL A 170 7.16 -3.23 -18.81
N PHE A 171 7.70 -2.02 -18.98
CA PHE A 171 6.88 -0.81 -19.14
C PHE A 171 6.15 -0.72 -20.48
N LYS A 172 6.81 -1.17 -21.55
CA LYS A 172 6.33 -1.05 -22.94
C LYS A 172 5.67 -2.35 -23.45
N THR A 173 4.83 -2.97 -22.63
CA THR A 173 3.96 -4.07 -23.04
C THR A 173 2.52 -3.82 -22.61
N THR A 174 1.56 -4.42 -23.31
CA THR A 174 0.12 -4.25 -23.03
C THR A 174 -0.26 -4.67 -21.61
N THR A 175 0.36 -5.74 -21.10
CA THR A 175 0.08 -6.32 -19.78
C THR A 175 1.02 -5.83 -18.68
N LYS A 176 1.95 -4.90 -19.00
CA LYS A 176 3.02 -4.43 -18.11
C LYS A 176 3.94 -5.53 -17.55
N THR A 177 3.93 -6.70 -18.19
CA THR A 177 4.81 -7.84 -17.90
C THR A 177 5.42 -8.39 -19.19
N MET A 178 6.31 -9.37 -19.06
CA MET A 178 6.94 -10.07 -20.18
C MET A 178 5.90 -10.78 -21.08
N PRO A 179 6.04 -10.71 -22.43
CA PRO A 179 5.16 -11.39 -23.35
C PRO A 179 5.11 -12.91 -23.12
N GLU A 180 3.92 -13.50 -23.20
CA GLU A 180 3.71 -14.93 -22.94
C GLU A 180 4.51 -15.84 -23.88
N SER A 181 4.81 -15.40 -25.10
CA SER A 181 5.55 -16.15 -26.11
C SER A 181 7.06 -16.20 -25.90
N ASN A 182 7.58 -15.50 -24.87
CA ASN A 182 8.99 -15.59 -24.51
C ASN A 182 9.34 -16.99 -24.00
N ILE A 183 10.54 -17.45 -24.32
CA ILE A 183 10.99 -18.81 -24.06
C ILE A 183 11.94 -18.83 -22.86
N HIS A 184 11.58 -19.63 -21.87
CA HIS A 184 12.44 -20.03 -20.77
C HIS A 184 12.98 -21.43 -21.06
N ARG A 185 14.25 -21.67 -20.72
CA ARG A 185 14.87 -22.97 -20.97
C ARG A 185 14.53 -24.01 -19.90
N GLY A 186 14.25 -23.58 -18.68
CA GLY A 186 13.76 -24.38 -17.54
C GLY A 186 14.59 -25.62 -17.19
N ASP A 187 14.95 -25.79 -15.92
CA ASP A 187 15.50 -27.07 -15.48
C ASP A 187 14.45 -28.20 -15.68
N ALA A 188 14.90 -29.42 -15.98
CA ALA A 188 14.01 -30.52 -16.35
C ALA A 188 13.02 -30.91 -15.23
N ASP A 189 13.42 -30.74 -13.98
CA ASP A 189 12.62 -31.02 -12.78
C ASP A 189 11.54 -29.97 -12.50
N ILE A 190 11.65 -28.77 -13.09
CA ILE A 190 10.65 -27.70 -12.99
C ILE A 190 9.86 -27.47 -14.29
N GLY A 191 9.97 -28.37 -15.28
CA GLY A 191 9.13 -28.36 -16.48
C GLY A 191 9.86 -28.25 -17.82
N GLY A 192 11.19 -28.05 -17.82
CA GLY A 192 12.00 -27.94 -19.04
C GLY A 192 11.71 -26.68 -19.86
N VAL A 193 12.01 -26.72 -21.17
CA VAL A 193 11.80 -25.57 -22.06
C VAL A 193 10.30 -25.28 -22.19
N GLN A 194 9.88 -24.09 -21.79
CA GLN A 194 8.48 -23.64 -21.88
C GLN A 194 8.38 -22.15 -22.20
N ASN A 195 7.17 -21.73 -22.54
CA ASN A 195 6.82 -20.32 -22.70
C ASN A 195 6.73 -19.60 -21.34
N HIS A 196 6.80 -18.27 -21.35
CA HIS A 196 6.73 -17.43 -20.15
C HIS A 196 5.44 -17.65 -19.38
N SER A 197 4.32 -17.91 -20.05
CA SER A 197 3.04 -18.22 -19.39
C SER A 197 3.10 -19.42 -18.44
N TYR A 198 4.00 -20.39 -18.68
CA TYR A 198 4.21 -21.52 -17.77
C TYR A 198 4.96 -21.09 -16.48
N TYR A 199 5.90 -20.15 -16.59
CA TYR A 199 6.83 -19.78 -15.53
C TYR A 199 6.54 -18.44 -14.84
N HIS A 200 5.61 -17.63 -15.37
CA HIS A 200 5.36 -16.25 -14.96
C HIS A 200 5.34 -16.07 -13.44
N ASN A 201 4.43 -16.78 -12.74
CA ASN A 201 4.26 -16.61 -11.30
C ASN A 201 5.40 -17.17 -10.44
N VAL A 202 6.26 -18.05 -10.97
CA VAL A 202 7.40 -18.59 -10.22
C VAL A 202 8.69 -17.80 -10.45
N TYR A 203 8.71 -16.91 -11.44
CA TYR A 203 9.87 -16.08 -11.78
C TYR A 203 10.39 -15.28 -10.57
N GLY A 204 9.52 -14.51 -9.91
CA GLY A 204 9.87 -13.71 -8.73
C GLY A 204 10.38 -14.56 -7.56
N MET A 205 9.76 -15.73 -7.31
CA MET A 205 10.23 -16.67 -6.27
C MET A 205 11.65 -17.19 -6.58
N LEU A 206 11.95 -17.48 -7.85
CA LEU A 206 13.27 -17.99 -8.24
C LEU A 206 14.35 -16.91 -8.19
N MET A 207 14.00 -15.65 -8.50
CA MET A 207 14.89 -14.52 -8.24
C MET A 207 15.18 -14.38 -6.74
N ALA A 208 14.13 -14.33 -5.91
CA ALA A 208 14.27 -14.21 -4.45
C ALA A 208 15.10 -15.36 -3.85
N ARG A 209 14.88 -16.59 -4.32
CA ARG A 209 15.70 -17.76 -3.96
C ARG A 209 17.17 -17.57 -4.33
N SER A 210 17.44 -17.13 -5.56
CA SER A 210 18.82 -16.93 -6.04
C SER A 210 19.54 -15.85 -5.23
N THR A 211 18.82 -14.76 -4.87
CA THR A 211 19.32 -13.72 -3.98
C THR A 211 19.62 -14.26 -2.58
N TYR A 212 18.68 -15.03 -2.00
CA TYR A 212 18.86 -15.65 -0.68
C TYR A 212 20.09 -16.57 -0.65
N GLU A 213 20.24 -17.44 -1.65
CA GLU A 213 21.38 -18.35 -1.79
C GLU A 213 22.69 -17.57 -1.94
N GLY A 214 22.73 -16.50 -2.73
CA GLY A 214 23.91 -15.63 -2.86
C GLY A 214 24.31 -14.94 -1.55
N MET A 215 23.34 -14.45 -0.79
CA MET A 215 23.59 -13.86 0.53
C MET A 215 24.12 -14.91 1.52
N ALA A 216 23.54 -16.12 1.54
CA ALA A 216 24.01 -17.22 2.38
C ALA A 216 25.45 -17.66 2.01
N MET A 217 25.80 -17.61 0.72
CA MET A 217 27.16 -17.87 0.25
C MET A 217 28.17 -16.78 0.67
N SER A 218 27.71 -15.55 0.90
CA SER A 218 28.58 -14.46 1.33
C SER A 218 28.96 -14.55 2.80
N ASN A 219 28.04 -14.99 3.65
CA ASN A 219 28.28 -15.10 5.08
C ASN A 219 27.44 -16.24 5.69
N THR A 220 28.08 -17.36 5.97
CA THR A 220 27.43 -18.56 6.53
C THR A 220 26.99 -18.39 7.98
N ASP A 221 27.46 -17.34 8.65
CA ASP A 221 27.20 -17.08 10.07
C ASP A 221 26.03 -16.10 10.27
N LYS A 222 25.46 -15.54 9.19
CA LYS A 222 24.32 -14.62 9.23
C LYS A 222 23.13 -15.17 8.46
N ARG A 223 21.91 -14.82 8.91
CA ARG A 223 20.68 -15.17 8.19
C ARG A 223 20.46 -14.17 7.07
N PRO A 224 20.25 -14.61 5.82
CA PRO A 224 19.88 -13.69 4.74
C PRO A 224 18.55 -12.99 5.03
N PHE A 225 18.47 -11.72 4.64
CA PHE A 225 17.22 -10.99 4.56
C PHE A 225 17.00 -10.55 3.11
N VAL A 226 15.92 -11.05 2.51
CA VAL A 226 15.47 -10.65 1.19
C VAL A 226 14.03 -10.15 1.30
N LEU A 227 13.73 -9.01 0.68
CA LEU A 227 12.35 -8.57 0.43
C LEU A 227 12.03 -8.78 -1.05
N THR A 228 10.88 -9.36 -1.37
CA THR A 228 10.45 -9.59 -2.75
C THR A 228 9.03 -9.07 -2.98
N ARG A 229 8.76 -8.45 -4.15
CA ARG A 229 7.41 -8.03 -4.51
C ARG A 229 6.57 -9.21 -4.96
N ALA A 230 7.05 -9.87 -6.01
CA ALA A 230 6.41 -11.06 -6.56
C ALA A 230 6.91 -12.34 -5.88
N GLY A 231 6.03 -13.33 -5.82
CA GLY A 231 6.35 -14.64 -5.27
C GLY A 231 5.31 -15.68 -5.65
N PHE A 232 5.62 -16.93 -5.33
CA PHE A 232 4.72 -18.07 -5.44
C PHE A 232 4.57 -18.78 -4.10
N ILE A 233 3.67 -19.76 -4.01
CA ILE A 233 3.54 -20.57 -2.80
C ILE A 233 4.89 -21.24 -2.47
N GLY A 234 5.40 -21.01 -1.26
CA GLY A 234 6.74 -21.44 -0.85
C GLY A 234 7.80 -20.33 -0.78
N SER A 235 7.48 -19.10 -1.19
CA SER A 235 8.42 -17.96 -1.14
C SER A 235 8.88 -17.58 0.26
N GLN A 236 8.09 -17.91 1.30
CA GLN A 236 8.42 -17.62 2.71
C GLN A 236 9.74 -18.25 3.17
N ARG A 237 10.21 -19.28 2.46
CA ARG A 237 11.50 -19.92 2.75
C ARG A 237 12.69 -19.01 2.42
N TYR A 238 12.49 -18.02 1.55
CA TYR A 238 13.57 -17.23 0.96
C TYR A 238 13.41 -15.73 1.21
N ALA A 239 12.20 -15.20 1.37
CA ALA A 239 12.01 -13.75 1.45
C ALA A 239 10.79 -13.33 2.28
N ALA A 240 10.90 -12.15 2.87
CA ALA A 240 9.78 -11.29 3.25
C ALA A 240 9.05 -10.78 2.00
N THR A 241 7.81 -10.32 2.13
CA THR A 241 7.10 -9.61 1.04
C THR A 241 6.41 -8.36 1.54
N TRP A 242 5.97 -7.49 0.63
CA TRP A 242 5.11 -6.37 0.95
C TRP A 242 3.96 -6.28 -0.05
N THR A 243 2.95 -5.46 0.24
CA THR A 243 1.72 -5.39 -0.57
C THR A 243 1.85 -4.55 -1.86
N GLY A 244 3.06 -4.16 -2.25
CA GLY A 244 3.30 -3.31 -3.42
C GLY A 244 2.95 -1.84 -3.19
N ASP A 245 2.95 -1.10 -4.31
CA ASP A 245 2.77 0.35 -4.41
C ASP A 245 1.32 0.74 -4.06
N ASN A 246 1.07 1.00 -2.77
CA ASN A 246 -0.22 1.44 -2.24
C ASN A 246 -0.35 2.98 -2.26
N LEU A 247 -1.56 3.50 -2.06
CA LEU A 247 -1.82 4.94 -2.02
C LEU A 247 -1.83 5.49 -0.59
N SER A 248 -1.43 6.76 -0.44
CA SER A 248 -1.50 7.54 0.80
C SER A 248 -2.93 7.99 1.11
N ASN A 249 -3.86 7.03 1.33
CA ASN A 249 -5.25 7.31 1.73
C ASN A 249 -5.80 6.31 2.76
N TRP A 250 -6.99 6.62 3.31
CA TRP A 250 -7.63 5.84 4.37
C TRP A 250 -8.10 4.47 3.90
N GLU A 251 -8.50 4.34 2.63
CA GLU A 251 -8.94 3.10 2.00
C GLU A 251 -7.78 2.10 1.93
N HIS A 252 -6.58 2.54 1.52
CA HIS A 252 -5.40 1.67 1.45
C HIS A 252 -4.86 1.35 2.84
N MET A 253 -4.96 2.27 3.80
CA MET A 253 -4.71 1.95 5.20
C MET A 253 -5.64 0.82 5.67
N HIS A 254 -6.94 0.93 5.38
CA HIS A 254 -7.92 -0.10 5.72
C HIS A 254 -7.61 -1.43 5.04
N MET A 255 -7.36 -1.44 3.72
CA MET A 255 -7.04 -2.65 2.94
C MET A 255 -5.76 -3.35 3.41
N SER A 256 -4.81 -2.61 4.00
CA SER A 256 -3.55 -3.22 4.46
C SER A 256 -3.75 -4.31 5.51
N LEU A 257 -4.76 -4.21 6.39
CA LEU A 257 -5.05 -5.22 7.40
C LEU A 257 -5.47 -6.55 6.77
N PRO A 258 -6.56 -6.65 6.00
CA PRO A 258 -6.96 -7.91 5.38
C PRO A 258 -5.88 -8.44 4.41
N MET A 259 -5.13 -7.60 3.70
CA MET A 259 -4.04 -8.07 2.82
C MET A 259 -2.93 -8.79 3.61
N VAL A 260 -2.45 -8.21 4.71
CA VAL A 260 -1.43 -8.84 5.57
C VAL A 260 -1.94 -10.16 6.15
N LEU A 261 -3.20 -10.20 6.60
CA LEU A 261 -3.79 -11.42 7.15
C LEU A 261 -3.93 -12.53 6.11
N GLN A 262 -4.35 -12.19 4.88
CA GLN A 262 -4.50 -13.15 3.79
C GLN A 262 -3.15 -13.69 3.31
N LEU A 263 -2.10 -12.86 3.29
CA LEU A 263 -0.72 -13.33 3.04
C LEU A 263 -0.27 -14.32 4.11
N GLY A 264 -0.53 -14.02 5.40
CA GLY A 264 -0.24 -14.94 6.51
C GLY A 264 -0.98 -16.28 6.39
N LEU A 265 -2.27 -16.26 6.01
CA LEU A 265 -3.05 -17.48 5.75
C LEU A 265 -2.57 -18.27 4.53
N SER A 266 -1.93 -17.59 3.56
CA SER A 266 -1.35 -18.19 2.35
C SER A 266 0.05 -18.75 2.58
N GLY A 267 0.57 -18.70 3.81
CA GLY A 267 1.88 -19.22 4.18
C GLY A 267 3.02 -18.21 4.12
N GLN A 268 2.70 -16.91 3.97
CA GLN A 268 3.66 -15.81 3.91
C GLN A 268 3.54 -14.91 5.16
N PRO A 269 4.07 -15.31 6.32
CA PRO A 269 3.83 -14.63 7.60
C PRO A 269 4.66 -13.35 7.81
N LEU A 270 5.74 -13.15 7.05
CA LEU A 270 6.56 -11.93 7.11
C LEU A 270 6.14 -10.98 5.98
N SER A 271 5.05 -10.26 6.22
CA SER A 271 4.44 -9.33 5.27
C SER A 271 3.92 -8.05 5.93
N GLY A 272 3.84 -6.98 5.15
CA GLY A 272 3.38 -5.65 5.59
C GLY A 272 3.14 -4.72 4.40
N PRO A 273 2.44 -3.59 4.58
CA PRO A 273 2.31 -2.54 3.57
C PRO A 273 3.48 -1.56 3.61
N ASP A 274 3.52 -0.65 2.66
CA ASP A 274 4.25 0.61 2.82
C ASP A 274 3.42 1.53 3.73
N ILE A 275 3.92 1.74 4.94
CA ILE A 275 3.25 2.48 6.00
C ILE A 275 3.25 3.97 5.64
N GLY A 276 2.06 4.58 5.64
CA GLY A 276 1.85 5.96 5.18
C GLY A 276 1.36 6.05 3.74
N GLY A 277 1.53 4.98 2.95
CA GLY A 277 1.25 4.95 1.52
C GLY A 277 2.48 5.29 0.68
N PHE A 278 2.65 4.56 -0.42
CA PHE A 278 3.74 4.77 -1.37
C PHE A 278 3.47 6.00 -2.24
N ALA A 279 2.33 6.01 -2.94
CA ALA A 279 1.97 7.07 -3.88
C ALA A 279 1.09 8.16 -3.26
N GLY A 280 1.40 9.42 -3.56
CA GLY A 280 0.77 10.60 -2.99
C GLY A 280 1.25 10.95 -1.58
N ASN A 281 0.76 12.07 -1.05
CA ASN A 281 1.13 12.57 0.27
C ASN A 281 0.14 12.12 1.34
N ALA A 282 0.65 11.57 2.44
CA ALA A 282 -0.18 11.31 3.61
C ALA A 282 -0.56 12.63 4.30
N THR A 283 -1.74 12.71 4.92
CA THR A 283 -2.00 13.75 5.93
C THR A 283 -1.32 13.36 7.23
N PRO A 284 -0.98 14.32 8.12
CA PRO A 284 -0.40 14.00 9.43
C PRO A 284 -1.20 12.96 10.21
N LYS A 285 -2.53 13.09 10.21
CA LYS A 285 -3.45 12.20 10.91
C LYS A 285 -3.48 10.79 10.30
N LEU A 286 -3.50 10.69 8.98
CA LEU A 286 -3.39 9.40 8.28
C LEU A 286 -2.05 8.73 8.59
N PHE A 287 -0.94 9.46 8.49
CA PHE A 287 0.39 8.92 8.73
C PHE A 287 0.54 8.41 10.18
N GLY A 288 0.13 9.20 11.17
CA GLY A 288 0.17 8.78 12.57
C GLY A 288 -0.71 7.56 12.86
N ARG A 289 -1.92 7.51 12.28
CA ARG A 289 -2.82 6.36 12.43
C ARG A 289 -2.26 5.10 11.76
N TRP A 290 -1.70 5.24 10.56
CA TRP A 290 -1.10 4.13 9.83
C TRP A 290 0.16 3.63 10.53
N MET A 291 0.99 4.52 11.08
CA MET A 291 2.14 4.12 11.89
C MET A 291 1.70 3.35 13.15
N GLY A 292 0.62 3.77 13.80
CA GLY A 292 0.04 3.09 14.96
C GLY A 292 -0.26 1.60 14.71
N VAL A 293 -0.96 1.26 13.62
CA VAL A 293 -1.24 -0.13 13.26
C VAL A 293 -0.07 -0.81 12.55
N GLY A 294 0.65 -0.08 11.71
CA GLY A 294 1.76 -0.56 10.90
C GLY A 294 2.99 -0.99 11.71
N ALA A 295 3.22 -0.36 12.87
CA ALA A 295 4.22 -0.78 13.84
C ALA A 295 3.97 -2.19 14.39
N LEU A 296 2.73 -2.68 14.33
CA LEU A 296 2.31 -3.99 14.85
C LEU A 296 2.17 -5.06 13.75
N PHE A 297 2.40 -4.72 12.48
CA PHE A 297 2.47 -5.73 11.42
C PHE A 297 3.77 -6.56 11.48
N PRO A 298 3.76 -7.81 10.96
CA PRO A 298 4.94 -8.67 10.96
C PRO A 298 6.16 -8.01 10.28
N PHE A 299 5.95 -7.41 9.10
CA PHE A 299 6.92 -6.53 8.45
C PHE A 299 6.46 -5.07 8.60
N SER A 300 7.36 -4.19 9.05
CA SER A 300 7.03 -2.79 9.37
C SER A 300 8.02 -1.84 8.72
N ARG A 301 7.62 -1.27 7.58
CA ARG A 301 8.41 -0.36 6.77
C ARG A 301 7.59 0.87 6.38
N GLY A 302 8.11 2.06 6.65
CA GLY A 302 7.65 3.28 5.99
C GLY A 302 8.36 3.44 4.65
N HIS A 303 7.62 3.73 3.59
CA HIS A 303 8.16 3.93 2.24
C HIS A 303 7.24 4.86 1.45
N SER A 304 7.83 5.73 0.62
CA SER A 304 7.10 6.66 -0.24
C SER A 304 7.84 6.92 -1.55
N GLU A 305 7.08 7.36 -2.55
CA GLU A 305 7.57 7.63 -3.90
C GLU A 305 8.41 8.91 -4.01
N THR A 306 9.07 9.06 -5.15
CA THR A 306 9.74 10.31 -5.52
C THR A 306 8.73 11.42 -5.78
N GLY A 307 9.06 12.65 -5.39
CA GLY A 307 8.16 13.81 -5.53
C GLY A 307 7.11 13.98 -4.42
N SER A 308 6.88 12.97 -3.57
CA SER A 308 6.10 13.13 -2.33
C SER A 308 6.82 14.01 -1.31
N ILE A 309 6.12 14.52 -0.30
CA ILE A 309 6.75 15.06 0.91
C ILE A 309 7.55 13.97 1.62
N ASP A 310 8.52 14.38 2.43
CA ASP A 310 9.29 13.48 3.29
C ASP A 310 8.33 12.70 4.23
N HIS A 311 8.46 11.36 4.28
CA HIS A 311 7.59 10.45 5.05
C HIS A 311 8.30 9.89 6.30
N GLU A 312 9.32 10.59 6.81
CA GLU A 312 9.87 10.35 8.13
C GLU A 312 8.91 10.88 9.21
N PRO A 313 8.90 10.29 10.43
CA PRO A 313 7.98 10.69 11.50
C PRO A 313 7.93 12.18 11.83
N TRP A 314 9.07 12.88 11.72
CA TRP A 314 9.20 14.31 12.05
C TRP A 314 8.71 15.25 10.94
N SER A 315 8.33 14.72 9.78
CA SER A 315 7.88 15.52 8.64
C SER A 315 6.42 15.98 8.76
N PHE A 316 5.68 15.45 9.74
CA PHE A 316 4.23 15.65 9.91
C PHE A 316 3.84 16.47 11.16
N GLY A 317 4.79 17.18 11.77
CA GLY A 317 4.57 17.95 13.01
C GLY A 317 4.75 17.14 14.29
N GLU A 318 4.88 17.86 15.41
CA GLU A 318 5.28 17.28 16.71
C GLU A 318 4.25 16.26 17.24
N GLU A 319 2.95 16.50 17.04
CA GLU A 319 1.90 15.58 17.47
C GLU A 319 1.96 14.25 16.73
N CYS A 320 2.19 14.28 15.41
CA CYS A 320 2.33 13.05 14.61
C CYS A 320 3.65 12.34 14.92
N GLU A 321 4.74 13.08 15.09
CA GLU A 321 6.04 12.55 15.50
C GLU A 321 5.93 11.78 16.83
N GLU A 322 5.23 12.34 17.80
CA GLU A 322 5.00 11.71 19.10
C GLU A 322 4.20 10.41 18.98
N VAL A 323 3.13 10.39 18.18
CA VAL A 323 2.35 9.16 17.93
C VAL A 323 3.20 8.09 17.28
N CYS A 324 4.01 8.46 16.29
CA CYS A 324 4.95 7.55 15.64
C CYS A 324 5.97 7.00 16.64
N ARG A 325 6.52 7.85 17.51
CA ARG A 325 7.45 7.45 18.57
C ARG A 325 6.81 6.44 19.51
N LEU A 326 5.58 6.69 19.98
CA LEU A 326 4.85 5.78 20.86
C LEU A 326 4.53 4.45 20.16
N ALA A 327 4.06 4.49 18.90
CA ALA A 327 3.78 3.31 18.09
C ALA A 327 5.01 2.41 17.94
N LEU A 328 6.15 3.02 17.61
CA LEU A 328 7.41 2.30 17.45
C LEU A 328 7.92 1.78 18.79
N LEU A 329 7.83 2.54 19.89
CA LEU A 329 8.17 2.02 21.21
C LEU A 329 7.32 0.79 21.61
N ARG A 330 6.04 0.72 21.21
CA ARG A 330 5.22 -0.51 21.38
C ARG A 330 5.83 -1.69 20.64
N ARG A 331 6.18 -1.51 19.37
CA ARG A 331 6.84 -2.57 18.57
C ARG A 331 8.06 -3.11 19.29
N TYR A 332 8.93 -2.25 19.78
CA TYR A 332 10.19 -2.66 20.41
C TYR A 332 10.00 -3.33 21.77
N ARG A 333 9.03 -2.87 22.57
CA ARG A 333 8.61 -3.61 23.79
C ARG A 333 8.06 -5.00 23.47
N LEU A 334 7.36 -5.14 22.35
CA LEU A 334 6.76 -6.40 21.89
C LEU A 334 7.71 -7.29 21.09
N LEU A 335 8.94 -6.86 20.79
CA LEU A 335 9.89 -7.66 20.02
C LEU A 335 10.16 -9.06 20.60
N PRO A 336 10.28 -9.28 21.93
CA PRO A 336 10.42 -10.63 22.48
C PRO A 336 9.25 -11.54 22.09
N HIS A 337 8.02 -11.00 22.12
CA HIS A 337 6.82 -11.70 21.71
C HIS A 337 6.78 -11.95 20.19
N ILE A 338 6.99 -10.90 19.38
CA ILE A 338 6.99 -11.00 17.91
C ILE A 338 8.05 -12.00 17.44
N TYR A 339 9.26 -11.96 18.02
CA TYR A 339 10.33 -12.91 17.72
C TYR A 339 9.96 -14.35 18.09
N THR A 340 9.28 -14.53 19.23
CA THR A 340 8.74 -15.84 19.63
C THR A 340 7.67 -16.34 18.66
N LEU A 341 6.78 -15.46 18.16
CA LEU A 341 5.80 -15.83 17.13
C LEU A 341 6.49 -16.26 15.82
N PHE A 342 7.58 -15.59 15.43
CA PHE A 342 8.37 -16.01 14.27
C PHE A 342 9.05 -17.36 14.49
N TYR A 343 9.54 -17.66 15.70
CA TYR A 343 10.04 -19.00 16.02
C TYR A 343 8.94 -20.07 15.90
N LEU A 344 7.73 -19.79 16.40
CA LEU A 344 6.58 -20.70 16.26
C LEU A 344 6.17 -20.85 14.79
N SER A 345 6.21 -19.77 14.01
CA SER A 345 5.95 -19.79 12.57
C SER A 345 6.99 -20.62 11.82
N HIS A 346 8.27 -20.45 12.15
CA HIS A 346 9.37 -21.22 11.61
C HIS A 346 9.27 -22.72 11.93
N LYS A 347 8.85 -23.08 13.16
CA LYS A 347 8.73 -24.49 13.58
C LYS A 347 7.44 -25.18 13.14
N LYS A 348 6.31 -24.46 13.10
CA LYS A 348 4.96 -25.05 12.94
C LYS A 348 4.15 -24.48 11.79
N GLY A 349 4.61 -23.42 11.14
CA GLY A 349 3.86 -22.75 10.08
C GLY A 349 2.65 -21.95 10.57
N ALA A 350 2.64 -21.57 11.86
CA ALA A 350 1.61 -20.71 12.40
C ALA A 350 1.73 -19.29 11.78
N PRO A 351 0.61 -18.61 11.46
CA PRO A 351 0.66 -17.20 11.08
C PRO A 351 1.14 -16.36 12.28
N VAL A 352 1.87 -15.27 12.01
CA VAL A 352 2.30 -14.31 13.04
C VAL A 352 1.18 -13.34 13.37
N ALA A 353 0.64 -12.66 12.34
CA ALA A 353 -0.62 -11.94 12.43
C ALA A 353 -1.76 -12.84 11.92
N ALA A 354 -2.80 -13.05 12.74
CA ALA A 354 -3.90 -13.95 12.44
C ALA A 354 -5.27 -13.25 12.52
N PRO A 355 -6.25 -13.62 11.68
CA PRO A 355 -7.62 -13.11 11.80
C PRO A 355 -8.28 -13.48 13.13
N LEU A 356 -9.26 -12.70 13.58
CA LEU A 356 -9.93 -12.90 14.87
C LEU A 356 -10.62 -14.27 15.03
N PHE A 357 -11.10 -14.88 13.94
CA PHE A 357 -11.72 -16.19 14.00
C PHE A 357 -10.76 -17.32 14.44
N PHE A 358 -9.45 -17.07 14.53
CA PHE A 358 -8.50 -18.00 15.14
C PHE A 358 -8.69 -18.12 16.66
N ALA A 359 -9.21 -17.08 17.32
CA ALA A 359 -9.53 -17.13 18.75
C ALA A 359 -10.85 -17.87 19.03
N ASP A 360 -11.82 -17.80 18.11
CA ASP A 360 -13.07 -18.54 18.20
C ASP A 360 -13.57 -18.90 16.79
N SER A 361 -13.33 -20.14 16.37
CA SER A 361 -13.71 -20.60 15.03
C SER A 361 -15.21 -20.87 14.88
N GLN A 362 -15.96 -20.88 15.99
CA GLN A 362 -17.39 -21.19 16.00
C GLN A 362 -18.26 -19.94 15.75
N ASP A 363 -17.73 -18.73 15.96
CA ASP A 363 -18.42 -17.48 15.62
C ASP A 363 -18.12 -17.06 14.16
N PRO A 364 -19.05 -17.24 13.21
CA PRO A 364 -18.83 -16.89 11.81
C PRO A 364 -18.69 -15.39 11.57
N GLU A 365 -19.20 -14.54 12.46
CA GLU A 365 -19.12 -13.09 12.29
C GLU A 365 -17.69 -12.56 12.49
N LEU A 366 -16.83 -13.29 13.21
CA LEU A 366 -15.42 -12.93 13.36
C LEU A 366 -14.64 -12.98 12.04
N ARG A 367 -15.18 -13.65 11.00
CA ARG A 367 -14.60 -13.66 9.65
C ARG A 367 -14.78 -12.35 8.89
N LYS A 368 -15.72 -11.50 9.32
CA LYS A 368 -16.04 -10.21 8.68
C LYS A 368 -15.25 -9.05 9.27
N ILE A 369 -14.41 -9.29 10.28
CA ILE A 369 -13.68 -8.23 10.97
C ILE A 369 -12.39 -7.94 10.22
N GLU A 370 -12.30 -6.72 9.68
CA GLU A 370 -11.16 -6.24 8.87
C GLU A 370 -10.35 -5.15 9.60
N THR A 371 -10.77 -4.76 10.81
CA THR A 371 -10.15 -3.69 11.61
C THR A 371 -9.37 -4.20 12.81
N SER A 372 -9.21 -5.51 12.96
CA SER A 372 -8.55 -6.12 14.12
C SER A 372 -7.82 -7.40 13.73
N PHE A 373 -6.75 -7.73 14.47
CA PHE A 373 -6.00 -8.97 14.27
C PHE A 373 -5.33 -9.45 15.56
N LEU A 374 -4.92 -10.72 15.56
CA LEU A 374 -4.22 -11.36 16.66
C LEU A 374 -2.73 -11.43 16.37
N LEU A 375 -1.90 -11.09 17.36
CA LEU A 375 -0.48 -11.44 17.45
C LEU A 375 -0.34 -12.50 18.55
N GLY A 376 -0.56 -13.76 18.20
CA GLY A 376 -0.72 -14.83 19.20
C GLY A 376 -1.92 -14.55 20.14
N PRO A 377 -1.72 -14.46 21.47
CA PRO A 377 -2.79 -14.15 22.42
C PRO A 377 -3.12 -12.65 22.55
N LEU A 378 -2.38 -11.78 21.84
CA LEU A 378 -2.57 -10.33 21.88
C LEU A 378 -3.52 -9.90 20.76
N LEU A 379 -4.69 -9.36 21.11
CA LEU A 379 -5.64 -8.79 20.18
C LEU A 379 -5.35 -7.29 19.97
N ILE A 380 -5.15 -6.92 18.72
CA ILE A 380 -4.92 -5.55 18.25
C ILE A 380 -6.20 -5.06 17.57
N CYS A 381 -6.78 -3.99 18.09
CA CYS A 381 -7.97 -3.34 17.53
C CYS A 381 -7.61 -1.95 17.02
N ALA A 382 -7.68 -1.74 15.71
CA ALA A 382 -7.37 -0.47 15.06
C ALA A 382 -8.65 0.28 14.67
N SER A 383 -8.51 1.58 14.38
CA SER A 383 -9.53 2.36 13.67
C SER A 383 -8.97 2.82 12.34
N THR A 384 -9.68 2.48 11.27
CA THR A 384 -9.36 2.84 9.88
C THR A 384 -10.23 3.99 9.38
N SER A 385 -10.91 4.69 10.27
CA SER A 385 -11.74 5.86 9.94
C SER A 385 -11.04 7.14 10.38
N PRO A 386 -11.12 8.22 9.59
CA PRO A 386 -10.60 9.54 9.97
C PRO A 386 -11.33 10.12 11.19
N GLU A 387 -12.62 9.80 11.38
CA GLU A 387 -13.45 10.51 12.36
C GLU A 387 -13.27 10.01 13.79
N LYS A 388 -12.94 8.72 13.97
CA LYS A 388 -12.94 8.06 15.29
C LYS A 388 -11.60 7.45 15.60
N GLY A 389 -11.11 7.69 16.82
CA GLY A 389 -9.98 6.96 17.38
C GLY A 389 -10.33 5.50 17.68
N ALA A 390 -9.32 4.64 17.78
CA ALA A 390 -9.55 3.22 18.08
C ALA A 390 -10.28 3.02 19.42
N HIS A 391 -10.09 3.90 20.39
CA HIS A 391 -10.76 3.84 21.69
C HIS A 391 -12.26 4.18 21.64
N GLU A 392 -12.75 4.78 20.56
CA GLU A 392 -14.16 5.17 20.37
C GLU A 392 -14.94 4.14 19.52
N CYS A 393 -14.22 3.25 18.83
CA CYS A 393 -14.82 2.21 18.02
C CYS A 393 -15.38 1.08 18.88
N ALA A 394 -16.55 0.57 18.50
CA ALA A 394 -17.11 -0.63 19.10
C ALA A 394 -16.37 -1.86 18.53
N HIS A 395 -15.54 -2.49 19.36
CA HIS A 395 -14.79 -3.69 18.97
C HIS A 395 -15.55 -4.96 19.31
N LYS A 396 -15.71 -5.85 18.33
CA LYS A 396 -16.23 -7.19 18.58
C LYS A 396 -15.12 -8.08 19.16
N LEU A 397 -15.24 -8.42 20.43
CA LEU A 397 -14.31 -9.33 21.10
C LEU A 397 -14.76 -10.80 20.90
N PRO A 398 -13.83 -11.74 20.65
CA PRO A 398 -14.13 -13.17 20.68
C PRO A 398 -14.66 -13.61 22.05
N LYS A 399 -15.32 -14.78 22.10
CA LYS A 399 -15.79 -15.33 23.38
C LYS A 399 -14.60 -15.60 24.32
N GLY A 400 -14.76 -15.24 25.59
CA GLY A 400 -13.75 -15.47 26.64
C GLY A 400 -13.37 -14.19 27.37
N VAL A 401 -12.33 -14.29 28.21
CA VAL A 401 -11.76 -13.16 28.92
C VAL A 401 -10.79 -12.42 28.00
N TRP A 402 -10.96 -11.11 27.88
CA TRP A 402 -10.06 -10.22 27.13
C TRP A 402 -9.77 -8.99 27.97
N SER A 403 -8.55 -8.89 28.49
CA SER A 403 -8.14 -7.82 29.38
C SER A 403 -7.45 -6.70 28.61
N ARG A 404 -8.07 -5.52 28.55
CA ARG A 404 -7.45 -4.31 27.99
C ARG A 404 -6.22 -3.90 28.80
N PHE A 405 -5.16 -3.47 28.11
CA PHE A 405 -3.98 -2.86 28.74
C PHE A 405 -3.26 -1.89 27.80
N ASP A 406 -2.36 -1.08 28.33
CA ASP A 406 -1.42 -0.23 27.58
C ASP A 406 -0.09 -0.12 28.33
N PHE A 407 0.91 0.51 27.71
CA PHE A 407 2.25 0.67 28.28
C PHE A 407 2.46 2.02 28.98
N GLY A 408 1.38 2.71 29.36
CA GLY A 408 1.40 4.12 29.74
C GLY A 408 1.27 5.07 28.54
N ASP A 409 0.93 4.55 27.37
CA ASP A 409 1.10 5.20 26.06
C ASP A 409 -0.21 5.30 25.25
N SER A 410 -1.37 5.12 25.91
CA SER A 410 -2.67 5.25 25.25
C SER A 410 -2.81 6.58 24.51
N HIS A 411 -3.21 6.51 23.24
CA HIS A 411 -3.42 7.64 22.35
C HIS A 411 -4.58 7.34 21.37
N PRO A 412 -5.40 8.33 20.96
CA PRO A 412 -6.51 8.13 20.02
C PRO A 412 -6.12 7.44 18.71
N ASP A 413 -4.95 7.77 18.19
CA ASP A 413 -4.40 7.25 16.93
C ASP A 413 -3.59 5.95 17.07
N LEU A 414 -3.50 5.38 18.27
CA LEU A 414 -2.86 4.08 18.48
C LEU A 414 -3.90 2.96 18.63
N PRO A 415 -3.60 1.73 18.18
CA PRO A 415 -4.49 0.59 18.39
C PRO A 415 -4.75 0.31 19.87
N VAL A 416 -5.94 -0.19 20.18
CA VAL A 416 -6.27 -0.73 21.50
C VAL A 416 -5.78 -2.17 21.59
N MET A 417 -5.16 -2.53 22.71
CA MET A 417 -4.63 -3.87 22.94
C MET A 417 -5.44 -4.61 24.01
N TYR A 418 -5.73 -5.88 23.75
CA TYR A 418 -6.33 -6.81 24.71
C TYR A 418 -5.48 -8.07 24.81
N LEU A 419 -5.17 -8.51 26.03
CA LEU A 419 -4.55 -9.81 26.26
C LEU A 419 -5.64 -10.85 26.54
N GLN A 420 -5.58 -11.97 25.84
CA GLN A 420 -6.48 -13.11 26.07
C GLN A 420 -6.29 -13.67 27.49
N GLY A 421 -7.38 -13.95 28.20
CA GLY A 421 -7.33 -14.67 29.47
C GLY A 421 -6.75 -16.07 29.28
N GLY A 422 -5.82 -16.44 30.16
CA GLY A 422 -5.01 -17.65 30.01
C GLY A 422 -3.62 -17.38 29.43
N ALA A 423 -3.25 -16.13 29.16
CA ALA A 423 -1.98 -15.80 28.51
C ALA A 423 -1.00 -15.03 29.42
N ILE A 424 0.28 -15.33 29.25
CA ILE A 424 1.42 -14.55 29.75
C ILE A 424 2.16 -13.98 28.54
N LEU A 425 2.28 -12.66 28.47
CA LEU A 425 2.94 -11.92 27.41
C LEU A 425 4.32 -11.41 27.89
N PRO A 426 5.43 -11.96 27.36
CA PRO A 426 6.77 -11.44 27.61
C PRO A 426 7.00 -10.13 26.83
N VAL A 427 7.43 -9.09 27.53
CA VAL A 427 7.73 -7.77 26.95
C VAL A 427 9.09 -7.28 27.43
N GLY A 428 9.83 -6.66 26.51
CA GLY A 428 11.18 -6.16 26.73
C GLY A 428 11.21 -4.67 27.04
N LEU A 429 12.43 -4.13 27.16
CA LEU A 429 12.66 -2.71 27.35
C LEU A 429 12.31 -1.89 26.09
N PRO A 430 11.90 -0.61 26.26
CA PRO A 430 11.80 0.34 25.16
C PRO A 430 13.20 0.74 24.66
N ILE A 431 13.68 0.06 23.62
CA ILE A 431 14.99 0.30 22.98
C ILE A 431 14.86 1.02 21.63
N LYS A 432 15.94 1.69 21.18
CA LYS A 432 15.98 2.45 19.91
C LYS A 432 16.34 1.61 18.68
N HIS A 433 17.00 0.49 18.89
CA HIS A 433 17.30 -0.52 17.87
C HIS A 433 17.53 -1.86 18.57
N VAL A 434 17.39 -3.00 17.86
CA VAL A 434 17.47 -4.31 18.53
C VAL A 434 18.83 -4.59 19.18
N GLY A 435 19.88 -3.97 18.66
CA GLY A 435 21.25 -4.11 19.16
C GLY A 435 21.52 -3.49 20.54
N GLU A 436 20.62 -2.67 21.09
CA GLU A 436 20.74 -2.20 22.49
C GLU A 436 20.37 -3.29 23.50
N ALA A 437 19.62 -4.31 23.08
CA ALA A 437 19.13 -5.35 23.96
C ALA A 437 20.26 -6.28 24.45
N SER A 438 20.27 -6.55 25.75
CA SER A 438 21.10 -7.55 26.41
C SER A 438 20.24 -8.69 26.95
N LEU A 439 20.84 -9.89 27.09
CA LEU A 439 20.18 -11.01 27.77
C LEU A 439 19.98 -10.75 29.27
N GLU A 440 20.78 -9.86 29.85
CA GLU A 440 20.70 -9.47 31.26
C GLU A 440 19.67 -8.37 31.52
N ASP A 441 19.06 -7.80 30.47
CA ASP A 441 18.05 -6.76 30.61
C ASP A 441 16.82 -7.27 31.37
N ASP A 442 16.17 -6.36 32.09
CA ASP A 442 14.94 -6.65 32.80
C ASP A 442 13.85 -7.18 31.86
N LEU A 443 13.24 -8.30 32.24
CA LEU A 443 12.10 -8.88 31.53
C LEU A 443 10.81 -8.51 32.25
N SER A 444 9.76 -8.19 31.48
CA SER A 444 8.43 -7.99 32.04
C SER A 444 7.45 -9.03 31.51
N LEU A 445 6.61 -9.58 32.39
CA LEU A 445 5.55 -10.55 32.06
C LEU A 445 4.20 -9.92 32.40
N ILE A 446 3.38 -9.68 31.37
CA ILE A 446 2.00 -9.25 31.55
C ILE A 446 1.11 -10.49 31.58
N VAL A 447 0.36 -10.69 32.65
CA VAL A 447 -0.42 -11.91 32.92
C VAL A 447 -1.91 -11.58 32.88
N SER A 448 -2.66 -12.23 31.98
CA SER A 448 -4.13 -12.24 32.01
C SER A 448 -4.60 -13.64 32.39
N LEU A 449 -5.23 -13.76 33.56
CA LEU A 449 -5.74 -15.05 34.05
C LEU A 449 -7.05 -15.42 33.34
N ASP A 450 -7.24 -16.70 33.07
CA ASP A 450 -8.52 -17.23 32.57
C ASP A 450 -9.57 -17.35 33.69
N GLU A 451 -10.76 -17.84 33.34
CA GLU A 451 -11.86 -18.10 34.28
C GLU A 451 -11.51 -19.13 35.39
N ASN A 452 -10.46 -19.94 35.18
CA ASN A 452 -9.97 -20.92 36.13
C ASN A 452 -8.75 -20.42 36.94
N GLY A 453 -8.38 -19.14 36.78
CA GLY A 453 -7.23 -18.54 37.46
C GLY A 453 -5.88 -19.08 36.97
N LYS A 454 -5.77 -19.42 35.69
CA LYS A 454 -4.53 -19.93 35.06
C LYS A 454 -4.06 -19.03 33.93
N ALA A 455 -2.76 -19.03 33.65
CA ALA A 455 -2.20 -18.49 32.42
C ALA A 455 -0.89 -19.17 32.02
N GLU A 456 -0.58 -19.17 30.73
CA GLU A 456 0.66 -19.72 30.17
C GLU A 456 1.28 -18.76 29.15
N GLY A 457 2.61 -18.79 29.03
CA GLY A 457 3.33 -18.02 28.02
C GLY A 457 4.64 -18.67 27.64
N VAL A 458 5.18 -18.23 26.51
CA VAL A 458 6.42 -18.74 25.95
C VAL A 458 7.31 -17.59 25.51
N LEU A 459 8.60 -17.71 25.74
CA LEU A 459 9.63 -16.77 25.30
C LEU A 459 10.76 -17.53 24.61
N PHE A 460 11.06 -17.20 23.36
CA PHE A 460 12.20 -17.68 22.61
C PHE A 460 13.31 -16.63 22.55
N GLU A 461 14.52 -17.03 22.94
CA GLU A 461 15.72 -16.19 22.92
C GLU A 461 16.89 -16.96 22.28
N ASP A 462 17.59 -16.33 21.36
CA ASP A 462 18.83 -16.82 20.76
C ASP A 462 19.74 -15.62 20.45
N ALA A 463 20.83 -15.84 19.71
CA ALA A 463 21.78 -14.78 19.35
C ALA A 463 21.19 -13.65 18.48
N GLY A 464 19.93 -13.75 18.05
CA GLY A 464 19.24 -12.76 17.21
C GLY A 464 19.61 -12.83 15.73
N ASP A 465 20.82 -13.25 15.39
CA ASP A 465 21.26 -13.54 14.03
C ASP A 465 22.13 -14.81 14.03
N GLY A 466 22.30 -15.41 12.85
CA GLY A 466 23.03 -16.66 12.66
C GLY A 466 22.27 -17.93 13.04
N TYR A 467 22.90 -19.08 12.85
CA TYR A 467 22.21 -20.38 12.83
C TYR A 467 22.35 -21.21 14.12
N GLY A 468 22.89 -20.64 15.20
CA GLY A 468 23.11 -21.37 16.46
C GLY A 468 21.85 -22.08 16.98
N PHE A 469 20.67 -21.46 16.84
CA PHE A 469 19.40 -22.04 17.28
C PHE A 469 19.05 -23.37 16.60
N THR A 470 19.62 -23.67 15.42
CA THR A 470 19.43 -24.96 14.72
C THR A 470 20.18 -26.10 15.40
N GLN A 471 21.19 -25.78 16.21
CA GLN A 471 22.02 -26.70 16.98
C GLN A 471 21.69 -26.62 18.48
N GLU A 472 20.43 -26.33 18.81
CA GLU A 472 19.93 -26.16 20.18
C GLU A 472 20.51 -24.97 20.97
N ASN A 473 21.34 -24.11 20.35
CA ASN A 473 21.94 -22.93 20.99
C ASN A 473 20.94 -21.77 21.10
N TYR A 474 19.94 -21.94 21.94
CA TYR A 474 18.86 -21.01 22.27
C TYR A 474 18.32 -21.28 23.69
N LEU A 475 17.46 -20.40 24.19
CA LEU A 475 16.63 -20.59 25.38
C LEU A 475 15.16 -20.43 25.02
N LEU A 476 14.36 -21.48 25.23
CA LEU A 476 12.90 -21.43 25.12
C LEU A 476 12.31 -21.63 26.51
N THR A 477 11.71 -20.58 27.07
CA THR A 477 11.13 -20.60 28.42
C THR A 477 9.62 -20.70 28.36
N TYR A 478 9.05 -21.63 29.13
CA TYR A 478 7.61 -21.74 29.34
C TYR A 478 7.26 -21.23 30.74
N TYR A 479 6.48 -20.15 30.81
CA TYR A 479 5.97 -19.59 32.05
C TYR A 479 4.55 -20.09 32.32
N VAL A 480 4.23 -20.30 33.59
CA VAL A 480 2.88 -20.64 34.05
C VAL A 480 2.51 -19.76 35.24
N ALA A 481 1.26 -19.31 35.28
CA ALA A 481 0.64 -18.62 36.40
C ALA A 481 -0.57 -19.41 36.88
N GLN A 482 -0.75 -19.52 38.19
CA GLN A 482 -1.91 -20.20 38.79
C GLN A 482 -2.32 -19.56 40.11
N VAL A 483 -3.62 -19.33 40.27
CA VAL A 483 -4.22 -18.87 41.52
C VAL A 483 -4.38 -20.03 42.49
N HIS A 484 -3.87 -19.85 43.71
CA HIS A 484 -4.10 -20.72 44.86
C HIS A 484 -4.69 -19.87 46.00
N SER A 485 -5.97 -20.08 46.30
CA SER A 485 -6.75 -19.23 47.21
C SER A 485 -6.78 -17.76 46.75
N SER A 486 -5.94 -16.90 47.31
CA SER A 486 -5.82 -15.48 46.94
C SER A 486 -4.41 -15.10 46.50
N VAL A 487 -3.55 -16.08 46.20
CA VAL A 487 -2.16 -15.85 45.79
C VAL A 487 -1.95 -16.43 44.39
N VAL A 488 -1.43 -15.62 43.49
CA VAL A 488 -0.99 -16.07 42.16
C VAL A 488 0.47 -16.48 42.25
N SER A 489 0.76 -17.72 41.95
CA SER A 489 2.14 -18.20 41.74
C SER A 489 2.49 -18.08 40.26
N VAL A 490 3.58 -17.40 39.93
CA VAL A 490 4.15 -17.35 38.57
C VAL A 490 5.53 -18.00 38.60
N LYS A 491 5.77 -18.95 37.70
CA LYS A 491 7.04 -19.67 37.65
C LYS A 491 7.37 -20.18 36.26
N VAL A 492 8.62 -20.61 36.09
CA VAL A 492 9.05 -21.38 34.93
C VAL A 492 8.55 -22.82 35.07
N LEU A 493 7.75 -23.27 34.11
CA LEU A 493 7.28 -24.65 34.02
C LEU A 493 8.38 -25.57 33.48
N LYS A 494 9.02 -25.15 32.39
CA LYS A 494 10.12 -25.88 31.75
C LYS A 494 10.94 -24.96 30.83
N THR A 495 12.13 -25.43 30.47
CA THR A 495 13.02 -24.81 29.48
C THR A 495 13.47 -25.80 28.43
N GLU A 496 13.75 -25.31 27.23
CA GLU A 496 14.36 -26.07 26.13
C GLU A 496 15.53 -25.28 25.54
N GLY A 497 16.48 -25.98 24.91
CA GLY A 497 17.72 -25.41 24.38
C GLY A 497 18.88 -25.42 25.39
N SER A 498 20.08 -25.09 24.90
CA SER A 498 21.34 -25.21 25.65
C SER A 498 21.80 -23.90 26.29
N TRP A 499 21.11 -22.77 26.06
CA TRP A 499 21.46 -21.52 26.71
C TRP A 499 21.17 -21.57 28.21
N ASN A 500 22.11 -21.05 28.99
CA ASN A 500 21.88 -20.83 30.41
C ASN A 500 20.92 -19.65 30.58
N ARG A 501 19.94 -19.79 31.48
CA ARG A 501 19.04 -18.70 31.84
C ARG A 501 19.84 -17.51 32.39
N PRO A 502 19.65 -16.28 31.87
CA PRO A 502 20.31 -15.11 32.43
C PRO A 502 19.73 -14.77 33.80
N LYS A 503 20.57 -14.26 34.70
CA LYS A 503 20.13 -13.76 36.00
C LYS A 503 19.74 -12.29 35.86
N ARG A 504 18.48 -12.04 35.50
CA ARG A 504 17.90 -10.71 35.28
C ARG A 504 16.71 -10.45 36.20
N ASN A 505 16.33 -9.18 36.37
CA ASN A 505 15.10 -8.87 37.09
C ASN A 505 13.88 -9.26 36.26
N LEU A 506 12.84 -9.71 36.96
CA LEU A 506 11.56 -10.09 36.39
C LEU A 506 10.47 -9.21 37.00
N ASN A 507 9.80 -8.43 36.17
CA ASN A 507 8.63 -7.64 36.54
C ASN A 507 7.38 -8.41 36.12
N ILE A 508 6.48 -8.71 37.05
CA ILE A 508 5.21 -9.36 36.73
C ILE A 508 4.10 -8.35 36.95
N SER A 509 3.23 -8.20 35.96
CA SER A 509 2.01 -7.38 36.06
C SER A 509 0.79 -8.26 35.78
N ILE A 510 -0.09 -8.43 36.77
CA ILE A 510 -1.34 -9.19 36.63
C ILE A 510 -2.47 -8.23 36.32
N LEU A 511 -3.17 -8.48 35.20
CA LEU A 511 -4.31 -7.71 34.74
C LEU A 511 -5.55 -8.01 35.58
N LEU A 512 -6.21 -6.95 36.07
CA LEU A 512 -7.42 -7.02 36.89
C LEU A 512 -8.70 -6.63 36.12
N GLY A 513 -8.54 -5.95 34.97
CA GLY A 513 -9.64 -5.36 34.19
C GLY A 513 -9.48 -3.84 34.03
N GLY A 514 -10.13 -3.25 33.01
CA GLY A 514 -10.10 -1.79 32.77
C GLY A 514 -8.69 -1.16 32.65
N GLY A 515 -7.67 -1.93 32.28
CA GLY A 515 -6.27 -1.50 32.27
C GLY A 515 -5.54 -1.58 33.61
N ALA A 516 -6.24 -1.87 34.72
CA ALA A 516 -5.64 -1.96 36.04
C ALA A 516 -4.75 -3.19 36.17
N MET A 517 -3.59 -3.00 36.81
CA MET A 517 -2.59 -4.03 37.05
C MET A 517 -2.11 -3.99 38.51
N ILE A 518 -1.88 -5.15 39.11
CA ILE A 518 -0.99 -5.28 40.27
C ILE A 518 0.37 -5.78 39.78
N SER A 519 1.45 -5.27 40.37
CA SER A 519 2.80 -5.66 39.96
C SER A 519 3.64 -6.19 41.11
N SER A 520 4.56 -7.08 40.79
CA SER A 520 5.60 -7.60 41.69
C SER A 520 6.92 -7.74 40.94
N HIS A 521 8.02 -7.77 41.68
CA HIS A 521 9.38 -7.81 41.14
C HIS A 521 10.10 -9.00 41.76
N GLY A 522 10.96 -9.65 40.98
CA GLY A 522 11.79 -10.77 41.43
C GLY A 522 12.91 -11.07 40.45
N VAL A 523 13.40 -12.31 40.46
CA VAL A 523 14.47 -12.77 39.56
C VAL A 523 13.90 -13.79 38.58
N ASP A 524 14.27 -13.67 37.30
CA ASP A 524 13.83 -14.61 36.27
C ASP A 524 14.29 -16.04 36.60
N GLY A 525 13.34 -16.98 36.59
CA GLY A 525 13.55 -18.38 36.98
C GLY A 525 13.07 -18.75 38.39
N GLU A 526 12.85 -17.78 39.28
CA GLU A 526 12.29 -18.03 40.61
C GLU A 526 10.75 -18.14 40.57
N GLU A 527 10.17 -18.82 41.57
CA GLU A 527 8.71 -18.83 41.78
C GLU A 527 8.31 -17.56 42.55
N LEU A 528 7.50 -16.73 41.92
CA LEU A 528 7.05 -15.46 42.46
C LEU A 528 5.59 -15.56 42.89
N HIS A 529 5.28 -15.02 44.07
CA HIS A 529 3.96 -15.05 44.66
C HIS A 529 3.39 -13.64 44.76
N ILE A 530 2.15 -13.46 44.29
CA ILE A 530 1.47 -12.18 44.22
C ILE A 530 0.11 -12.33 44.87
N THR A 531 -0.12 -11.61 45.97
CA THR A 531 -1.41 -11.63 46.66
C THR A 531 -2.41 -10.79 45.88
N MET A 532 -3.50 -11.40 45.47
CA MET A 532 -4.63 -10.73 44.82
C MET A 532 -5.35 -9.83 45.84
N PRO A 533 -5.67 -8.58 45.47
CA PRO A 533 -6.50 -7.72 46.30
C PRO A 533 -7.90 -8.31 46.50
N SER A 534 -8.60 -7.82 47.52
CA SER A 534 -10.03 -8.11 47.71
C SER A 534 -10.87 -7.59 46.55
N GLY A 535 -12.06 -8.17 46.33
CA GLY A 535 -12.93 -7.73 45.23
C GLY A 535 -13.31 -6.24 45.28
N SER A 536 -13.42 -5.65 46.47
CA SER A 536 -13.63 -4.21 46.63
C SER A 536 -12.41 -3.38 46.21
N GLU A 537 -11.20 -3.85 46.52
CA GLU A 537 -9.97 -3.17 46.09
C GLU A 537 -9.77 -3.28 44.59
N VAL A 538 -10.06 -4.45 43.99
CA VAL A 538 -10.03 -4.63 42.54
C VAL A 538 -10.96 -3.64 41.85
N SER A 539 -12.23 -3.55 42.28
CA SER A 539 -13.19 -2.60 41.71
C SER A 539 -12.71 -1.13 41.81
N ASN A 540 -12.08 -0.76 42.93
CA ASN A 540 -11.51 0.58 43.09
C ASN A 540 -10.33 0.82 42.15
N LEU A 541 -9.42 -0.15 42.00
CA LEU A 541 -8.27 -0.06 41.09
C LEU A 541 -8.72 0.04 39.62
N VAL A 542 -9.71 -0.76 39.22
CA VAL A 542 -10.30 -0.71 37.87
C VAL A 542 -10.91 0.67 37.60
N ALA A 543 -11.76 1.16 38.49
CA ALA A 543 -12.37 2.49 38.34
C ALA A 543 -11.33 3.62 38.30
N THR A 544 -10.25 3.50 39.09
CA THR A 544 -9.14 4.47 39.07
C THR A 544 -8.40 4.45 37.74
N SER A 545 -8.06 3.25 37.24
CA SER A 545 -7.39 3.07 35.95
C SER A 545 -8.21 3.61 34.78
N GLU A 546 -9.52 3.32 34.74
CA GLU A 546 -10.42 3.84 33.69
C GLU A 546 -10.52 5.37 33.73
N LEU A 547 -10.57 5.96 34.93
CA LEU A 547 -10.57 7.40 35.10
C LEU A 547 -9.25 8.04 34.67
N GLU A 548 -8.10 7.43 35.00
CA GLU A 548 -6.78 7.89 34.57
C GLU A 548 -6.62 7.81 33.05
N LEU A 549 -7.06 6.71 32.43
CA LEU A 549 -7.09 6.55 30.99
C LEU A 549 -7.94 7.64 30.33
N LYS A 550 -9.15 7.89 30.85
CA LYS A 550 -10.02 8.95 30.33
C LYS A 550 -9.36 10.32 30.43
N LYS A 551 -8.79 10.66 31.58
CA LYS A 551 -8.04 11.92 31.77
C LYS A 551 -6.86 12.04 30.82
N ARG A 552 -6.11 10.96 30.60
CA ARG A 552 -4.98 10.95 29.66
C ARG A 552 -5.46 11.25 28.25
N LEU A 553 -6.51 10.57 27.78
CA LEU A 553 -7.09 10.80 26.45
C LEU A 553 -7.63 12.22 26.28
N GLU A 554 -8.21 12.82 27.33
CA GLU A 554 -8.71 14.21 27.31
C GLU A 554 -7.58 15.27 27.29
N MET A 555 -6.37 14.93 27.76
CA MET A 555 -5.22 15.84 27.79
C MET A 555 -4.34 15.78 26.52
N ILE A 556 -4.56 14.80 25.65
CA ILE A 556 -3.76 14.61 24.44
C ILE A 556 -4.13 15.66 23.39
N SER A 557 -3.12 16.34 22.86
CA SER A 557 -3.28 17.16 21.65
C SER A 557 -3.52 16.23 20.45
N PRO A 558 -4.68 16.31 19.78
CA PRO A 558 -4.93 15.48 18.60
C PRO A 558 -3.96 15.88 17.49
N ILE A 559 -3.58 14.90 16.65
CA ILE A 559 -2.88 15.22 15.40
C ILE A 559 -3.82 16.13 14.60
N PRO A 560 -3.35 17.32 14.17
CA PRO A 560 -4.22 18.28 13.53
C PRO A 560 -4.71 17.70 12.20
N ASP A 561 -6.01 17.85 11.94
CA ASP A 561 -6.66 17.43 10.70
C ASP A 561 -6.35 18.47 9.61
N ILE A 562 -5.08 18.50 9.23
CA ILE A 562 -4.57 19.40 8.22
C ILE A 562 -4.62 18.62 6.91
N ASP A 563 -5.67 18.88 6.13
CA ASP A 563 -5.61 18.68 4.68
C ASP A 563 -4.55 19.67 4.13
N GLU A 564 -3.29 19.22 4.10
CA GLU A 564 -2.08 19.86 3.55
C GLU A 564 -1.49 21.11 4.25
N PRO A 565 -0.14 21.27 4.24
CA PRO A 565 0.52 22.44 4.83
C PRO A 565 0.03 23.72 4.16
N SER A 566 -0.29 24.72 4.98
CA SER A 566 -0.66 26.07 4.55
C SER A 566 0.33 26.62 3.51
N GLY A 567 -0.10 26.63 2.24
CA GLY A 567 0.65 27.13 1.10
C GLY A 567 -0.26 27.89 0.13
N GLN A 568 -0.32 29.21 0.32
CA GLN A 568 -0.94 30.25 -0.53
C GLN A 568 -2.47 30.38 -0.55
N GLU A 569 -2.92 31.56 -0.16
CA GLU A 569 -4.30 32.05 -0.26
C GLU A 569 -4.86 31.87 -1.68
N GLY A 570 -5.94 31.09 -1.79
CA GLY A 570 -6.75 30.98 -3.00
C GLY A 570 -7.84 29.93 -2.91
N ALA A 571 -9.02 30.35 -2.43
CA ALA A 571 -10.35 29.67 -2.49
C ALA A 571 -10.43 28.17 -2.13
N GLU A 572 -11.16 27.89 -1.03
CA GLU A 572 -11.50 26.57 -0.48
C GLU A 572 -11.75 25.46 -1.53
N LEU A 573 -11.00 24.36 -1.42
CA LEU A 573 -11.22 23.11 -2.17
C LEU A 573 -12.19 22.22 -1.38
N SER A 574 -13.42 22.07 -1.86
CA SER A 574 -14.39 21.11 -1.34
C SER A 574 -14.11 19.70 -1.88
N LYS A 575 -13.63 18.77 -1.04
CA LYS A 575 -13.51 17.32 -1.33
C LYS A 575 -14.87 16.57 -1.28
N ILE A 576 -15.98 17.29 -1.35
CA ILE A 576 -17.35 16.75 -1.39
C ILE A 576 -17.91 16.91 -2.81
N PRO A 577 -18.58 15.88 -3.39
CA PRO A 577 -19.12 16.00 -4.74
C PRO A 577 -20.08 17.17 -4.81
N ILE A 578 -19.92 17.97 -5.85
CA ILE A 578 -20.77 19.12 -6.08
C ILE A 578 -22.02 18.64 -6.78
N ASP A 579 -23.13 18.67 -6.05
CA ASP A 579 -24.45 18.52 -6.64
C ASP A 579 -24.79 19.82 -7.41
N LEU A 580 -25.10 19.66 -8.71
CA LEU A 580 -25.74 20.67 -9.54
C LEU A 580 -27.16 20.18 -9.81
N LYS A 581 -28.15 20.90 -9.30
CA LYS A 581 -29.56 20.53 -9.36
C LYS A 581 -30.42 21.69 -9.81
N SER A 582 -30.78 21.69 -11.08
CA SER A 582 -31.71 22.67 -11.65
C SER A 582 -32.61 22.01 -12.69
N GLY A 583 -33.84 22.50 -12.81
CA GLY A 583 -34.77 22.00 -13.82
C GLY A 583 -35.05 20.50 -13.70
N ASP A 584 -34.89 19.78 -14.82
CA ASP A 584 -35.15 18.35 -14.93
C ASP A 584 -33.92 17.48 -14.60
N TRP A 585 -32.79 18.07 -14.18
CA TRP A 585 -31.52 17.35 -14.02
C TRP A 585 -30.91 17.49 -12.63
N LEU A 586 -30.25 16.40 -12.21
CA LEU A 586 -29.33 16.36 -11.09
C LEU A 586 -28.00 15.76 -11.57
N LEU A 587 -26.93 16.53 -11.45
CA LEU A 587 -25.57 16.11 -11.76
C LEU A 587 -24.73 16.08 -10.50
N LYS A 588 -23.84 15.09 -10.41
CA LYS A 588 -22.82 15.02 -9.36
C LYS A 588 -21.43 15.18 -9.97
N VAL A 589 -20.78 16.29 -9.66
CA VAL A 589 -19.47 16.67 -10.22
C VAL A 589 -18.39 16.49 -9.16
N VAL A 590 -17.23 15.94 -9.53
CA VAL A 590 -16.09 15.65 -8.66
C VAL A 590 -14.88 16.44 -9.15
N PRO A 591 -14.63 17.66 -8.64
CA PRO A 591 -13.52 18.51 -9.08
C PRO A 591 -12.14 17.87 -8.88
N TRP A 592 -11.91 17.20 -7.76
CA TRP A 592 -10.59 16.69 -7.37
C TRP A 592 -10.20 15.37 -8.06
N ILE A 593 -11.03 14.83 -8.95
CA ILE A 593 -10.67 13.69 -9.80
C ILE A 593 -11.03 14.06 -11.22
N GLY A 594 -10.12 14.78 -11.89
CA GLY A 594 -10.27 15.10 -13.30
C GLY A 594 -11.50 15.90 -13.66
N GLY A 595 -12.16 16.58 -12.71
CA GLY A 595 -13.43 17.29 -12.95
C GLY A 595 -14.58 16.40 -13.43
N ARG A 596 -14.62 15.11 -13.04
CA ARG A 596 -15.57 14.09 -13.51
C ARG A 596 -17.03 14.41 -13.18
N ILE A 597 -17.96 13.98 -14.04
CA ILE A 597 -19.38 13.83 -13.66
C ILE A 597 -19.61 12.35 -13.37
N ILE A 598 -19.98 12.03 -12.12
CA ILE A 598 -20.16 10.64 -11.65
C ILE A 598 -21.62 10.21 -11.63
N SER A 599 -22.55 11.15 -11.78
CA SER A 599 -23.98 10.84 -11.91
C SER A 599 -24.68 11.87 -12.78
N MET A 600 -25.55 11.41 -13.68
CA MET A 600 -26.52 12.23 -14.42
C MET A 600 -27.90 11.60 -14.29
N THR A 601 -28.79 12.27 -13.55
CA THR A 601 -30.15 11.79 -13.29
C THR A 601 -31.17 12.78 -13.86
N HIS A 602 -32.09 12.28 -14.68
CA HIS A 602 -33.24 13.03 -15.14
C HIS A 602 -34.39 12.89 -14.13
N LEU A 603 -34.67 13.95 -13.37
CA LEU A 603 -35.56 13.95 -12.21
C LEU A 603 -37.02 13.58 -12.54
N PRO A 604 -37.64 14.06 -13.65
CA PRO A 604 -39.03 13.71 -13.94
C PRO A 604 -39.29 12.23 -14.22
N THR A 605 -38.28 11.51 -14.74
CA THR A 605 -38.42 10.09 -15.11
C THR A 605 -37.64 9.16 -14.16
N ASP A 606 -36.94 9.73 -13.18
CA ASP A 606 -35.99 9.05 -12.29
C ASP A 606 -34.96 8.19 -13.05
N SER A 607 -34.68 8.55 -14.30
CA SER A 607 -33.79 7.78 -15.17
C SER A 607 -32.35 8.21 -14.93
N GLN A 608 -31.52 7.26 -14.50
CA GLN A 608 -30.09 7.46 -14.30
C GLN A 608 -29.33 6.97 -15.54
N TRP A 609 -28.81 7.91 -16.31
CA TRP A 609 -28.13 7.63 -17.59
C TRP A 609 -26.63 7.39 -17.41
N LEU A 610 -26.06 7.99 -16.37
CA LEU A 610 -24.67 7.87 -16.01
C LEU A 610 -24.61 7.63 -14.51
N HIS A 611 -23.96 6.54 -14.11
CA HIS A 611 -23.64 6.25 -12.72
C HIS A 611 -22.27 5.61 -12.62
N SER A 612 -21.40 6.21 -11.82
CA SER A 612 -20.02 5.80 -11.67
C SER A 612 -19.63 5.77 -10.19
N ARG A 613 -18.71 4.86 -9.85
CA ARG A 613 -17.99 4.94 -8.57
C ARG A 613 -16.89 5.98 -8.77
N ILE A 614 -16.60 6.77 -7.73
CA ILE A 614 -15.65 7.90 -7.76
C ILE A 614 -14.35 7.62 -8.57
N GLU A 615 -13.88 6.37 -8.57
CA GLU A 615 -12.64 5.93 -9.19
C GLU A 615 -12.77 5.25 -10.58
N ILE A 616 -13.97 4.86 -11.05
CA ILE A 616 -14.15 4.04 -12.28
C ILE A 616 -15.38 4.50 -13.09
N ASN A 617 -15.20 4.72 -14.39
CA ASN A 617 -16.20 5.18 -15.37
C ASN A 617 -16.72 6.60 -15.08
N GLY A 618 -17.67 7.07 -15.90
CA GLY A 618 -18.35 8.36 -15.74
C GLY A 618 -18.19 9.25 -16.96
N TYR A 619 -18.36 10.56 -16.79
CA TYR A 619 -18.04 11.56 -17.81
C TYR A 619 -16.63 12.08 -17.56
N GLU A 620 -15.75 11.85 -18.53
CA GLU A 620 -14.35 12.22 -18.48
C GLU A 620 -13.95 13.03 -19.71
N GLU A 621 -12.89 13.83 -19.57
CA GLU A 621 -12.25 14.47 -20.71
C GLU A 621 -10.74 14.37 -20.62
N TYR A 622 -10.09 14.26 -21.78
CA TYR A 622 -8.67 13.95 -21.90
C TYR A 622 -7.93 14.92 -22.83
N SER A 623 -6.60 14.94 -22.69
CA SER A 623 -5.68 15.57 -23.63
C SER A 623 -4.76 14.54 -24.28
N GLY A 624 -5.04 14.13 -25.52
CA GLY A 624 -4.18 13.21 -26.28
C GLY A 624 -4.94 12.27 -27.22
N THR A 625 -4.19 11.56 -28.06
CA THR A 625 -4.73 10.62 -29.06
C THR A 625 -4.58 9.14 -28.68
N GLU A 626 -4.00 8.85 -27.51
CA GLU A 626 -3.79 7.48 -27.02
C GLU A 626 -5.13 6.81 -26.66
N TYR A 627 -5.38 5.65 -27.27
CA TYR A 627 -6.53 4.82 -26.97
C TYR A 627 -6.28 4.06 -25.64
N ARG A 628 -7.14 4.34 -24.63
CA ARG A 628 -7.02 3.93 -23.21
C ARG A 628 -5.96 4.69 -22.38
N SER A 629 -5.97 6.03 -22.45
CA SER A 629 -5.44 6.84 -21.34
C SER A 629 -6.27 6.59 -20.08
N ALA A 630 -5.63 6.44 -18.91
CA ALA A 630 -6.32 6.66 -17.65
C ALA A 630 -6.90 8.10 -17.69
N GLY A 631 -8.07 8.34 -17.11
CA GLY A 631 -8.70 9.67 -16.97
C GLY A 631 -7.69 10.80 -16.77
N CYS A 632 -8.05 12.04 -17.11
CA CYS A 632 -7.42 13.20 -16.46
C CYS A 632 -7.57 12.96 -14.94
N THR A 633 -6.48 12.72 -14.22
CA THR A 633 -6.47 12.51 -12.76
C THR A 633 -6.11 13.80 -12.03
N GLU A 634 -5.76 14.84 -12.79
CA GLU A 634 -5.36 16.13 -12.29
C GLU A 634 -6.51 16.81 -11.54
N GLU A 635 -6.18 17.47 -10.44
CA GLU A 635 -7.16 18.16 -9.62
C GLU A 635 -7.64 19.43 -10.32
N TYR A 636 -8.96 19.54 -10.50
CA TYR A 636 -9.55 20.76 -11.03
C TYR A 636 -9.85 21.72 -9.89
N LYS A 637 -9.37 22.95 -10.03
CA LYS A 637 -9.78 24.08 -9.20
C LYS A 637 -11.17 24.54 -9.62
N VAL A 638 -12.07 24.74 -8.65
CA VAL A 638 -13.36 25.39 -8.89
C VAL A 638 -13.11 26.89 -9.03
N VAL A 639 -13.10 27.38 -10.27
CA VAL A 639 -12.83 28.79 -10.57
C VAL A 639 -14.05 29.66 -10.26
N ARG A 640 -15.26 29.10 -10.44
CA ARG A 640 -16.52 29.81 -10.19
C ARG A 640 -17.65 28.82 -9.93
N ARG A 641 -18.51 29.12 -8.96
CA ARG A 641 -19.75 28.40 -8.71
C ARG A 641 -20.89 29.41 -8.51
N TYR A 642 -22.00 29.19 -9.18
CA TYR A 642 -23.24 29.94 -8.98
C TYR A 642 -24.29 29.03 -8.35
N LEU A 643 -24.90 29.50 -7.26
CA LEU A 643 -25.90 28.76 -6.48
C LEU A 643 -27.24 29.47 -6.56
N GLU A 644 -28.33 28.69 -6.57
CA GLU A 644 -29.73 29.11 -6.81
C GLU A 644 -30.27 30.24 -5.89
N HIS A 645 -29.53 30.63 -4.85
CA HIS A 645 -29.94 31.62 -3.84
C HIS A 645 -30.14 33.05 -4.39
N SER A 646 -29.71 33.35 -5.62
CA SER A 646 -29.82 34.66 -6.27
C SER A 646 -30.71 34.73 -7.53
N GLY A 647 -31.33 33.61 -7.95
CA GLY A 647 -32.10 33.57 -9.21
C GLY A 647 -31.24 33.51 -10.49
N GLU A 648 -29.96 33.14 -10.37
CA GLU A 648 -29.00 32.91 -11.46
C GLU A 648 -28.90 31.43 -11.87
N GLU A 649 -28.36 31.15 -13.07
CA GLU A 649 -28.10 29.80 -13.59
C GLU A 649 -27.20 28.97 -12.65
N GLU A 650 -27.59 27.71 -12.37
CA GLU A 650 -26.70 26.83 -11.62
C GLU A 650 -25.62 26.28 -12.55
N SER A 651 -24.38 26.69 -12.28
CA SER A 651 -23.24 26.36 -13.11
C SER A 651 -21.97 26.27 -12.29
N ILE A 652 -21.01 25.49 -12.82
CA ILE A 652 -19.67 25.37 -12.27
C ILE A 652 -18.64 25.53 -13.38
N SER A 653 -17.61 26.32 -13.08
CA SER A 653 -16.41 26.42 -13.90
C SER A 653 -15.25 25.76 -13.19
N LEU A 654 -14.64 24.80 -13.87
CA LEU A 654 -13.52 23.99 -13.40
C LEU A 654 -12.29 24.25 -14.25
N GLU A 655 -11.12 24.15 -13.63
CA GLU A 655 -9.84 24.32 -14.30
C GLU A 655 -8.78 23.35 -13.78
N GLY A 656 -8.26 22.49 -14.65
CA GLY A 656 -7.18 21.53 -14.35
C GLY A 656 -5.91 21.87 -15.12
N ASP A 657 -4.77 21.85 -14.44
CA ASP A 657 -3.45 21.85 -15.11
C ASP A 657 -3.20 20.45 -15.65
N ILE A 658 -2.97 20.33 -16.96
CA ILE A 658 -2.76 19.04 -17.65
C ILE A 658 -1.30 18.88 -18.12
N GLY A 659 -0.39 19.61 -17.48
CA GLY A 659 1.04 19.58 -17.71
C GLY A 659 1.51 20.31 -18.96
N GLY A 660 2.78 20.70 -18.98
CA GLY A 660 3.40 21.38 -20.13
C GLY A 660 2.91 22.81 -20.37
N GLY A 661 2.39 23.48 -19.33
CA GLY A 661 1.89 24.86 -19.40
C GLY A 661 0.49 24.99 -20.01
N LEU A 662 -0.24 23.87 -20.07
CA LEU A 662 -1.58 23.76 -20.61
C LEU A 662 -2.63 23.65 -19.51
N VAL A 663 -3.80 24.21 -19.79
CA VAL A 663 -4.94 24.19 -18.88
C VAL A 663 -6.16 23.68 -19.62
N LEU A 664 -6.85 22.70 -19.04
CA LEU A 664 -8.16 22.23 -19.49
C LEU A 664 -9.24 22.90 -18.62
N GLN A 665 -10.07 23.72 -19.26
CA GLN A 665 -11.20 24.39 -18.63
C GLN A 665 -12.50 23.70 -18.98
N ARG A 666 -13.41 23.61 -18.02
CA ARG A 666 -14.77 23.08 -18.23
C ARG A 666 -15.79 23.98 -17.59
N HIS A 667 -16.86 24.26 -18.33
CA HIS A 667 -18.03 24.96 -17.81
C HIS A 667 -19.25 24.06 -17.97
N ILE A 668 -19.82 23.63 -16.85
CA ILE A 668 -21.00 22.76 -16.78
C ILE A 668 -22.15 23.61 -16.25
N SER A 669 -23.24 23.68 -17.00
CA SER A 669 -24.43 24.46 -16.64
C SER A 669 -25.72 23.74 -17.01
N ILE A 670 -26.79 24.07 -16.29
CA ILE A 670 -28.17 23.72 -16.67
C ILE A 670 -28.82 25.01 -17.14
N LEU A 671 -29.25 25.07 -18.40
CA LEU A 671 -29.69 26.32 -19.03
C LEU A 671 -30.99 26.86 -18.41
N LYS A 672 -31.00 28.14 -18.01
CA LYS A 672 -32.18 28.79 -17.40
C LYS A 672 -33.36 28.93 -18.37
N ASP A 673 -33.07 29.21 -19.63
CA ASP A 673 -34.10 29.41 -20.67
C ASP A 673 -34.65 28.08 -21.21
N ASN A 674 -33.99 26.96 -20.92
CA ASN A 674 -34.48 25.61 -21.23
C ASN A 674 -33.98 24.59 -20.18
N PRO A 675 -34.70 24.42 -19.06
CA PRO A 675 -34.27 23.58 -17.92
C PRO A 675 -34.15 22.07 -18.22
N LYS A 676 -34.42 21.68 -19.48
CA LYS A 676 -34.27 20.31 -19.99
C LYS A 676 -32.88 20.01 -20.53
N ILE A 677 -32.04 21.04 -20.66
CA ILE A 677 -30.73 20.95 -21.31
C ILE A 677 -29.61 21.11 -20.28
N VAL A 678 -28.72 20.12 -20.24
CA VAL A 678 -27.40 20.22 -19.63
C VAL A 678 -26.42 20.67 -20.71
N GLN A 679 -25.65 21.72 -20.46
CA GLN A 679 -24.60 22.20 -21.36
C GLN A 679 -23.22 21.99 -20.73
N ILE A 680 -22.28 21.47 -21.53
CA ILE A 680 -20.88 21.33 -21.15
C ILE A 680 -20.03 21.97 -22.25
N ASN A 681 -19.23 22.96 -21.85
CA ASN A 681 -18.28 23.63 -22.73
C ASN A 681 -16.86 23.42 -22.19
N SER A 682 -16.01 22.82 -23.00
CA SER A 682 -14.67 22.42 -22.58
C SER A 682 -13.63 22.99 -23.52
N SER A 683 -12.48 23.41 -22.98
CA SER A 683 -11.40 23.99 -23.77
C SER A 683 -10.00 23.63 -23.26
N ILE A 684 -9.07 23.38 -24.18
CA ILE A 684 -7.64 23.29 -23.88
C ILE A 684 -6.95 24.55 -24.38
N GLN A 685 -6.25 25.24 -23.49
CA GLN A 685 -5.53 26.47 -23.81
C GLN A 685 -4.12 26.49 -23.22
N ALA A 686 -3.21 27.17 -23.92
CA ALA A 686 -1.85 27.44 -23.43
C ALA A 686 -1.86 28.67 -22.50
N ARG A 687 -1.22 28.54 -21.33
CA ARG A 687 -1.03 29.67 -20.39
C ARG A 687 0.43 29.98 -20.13
N ASN A 688 1.21 28.98 -19.71
CA ASN A 688 2.59 29.13 -19.28
C ASN A 688 3.52 28.22 -20.10
N VAL A 689 3.51 28.38 -21.42
CA VAL A 689 4.40 27.63 -22.33
C VAL A 689 5.80 28.24 -22.33
N GLY A 690 6.84 27.39 -22.45
CA GLY A 690 8.24 27.80 -22.27
C GLY A 690 8.71 28.91 -23.21
N ALA A 691 9.63 29.75 -22.72
CA ALA A 691 10.25 30.85 -23.47
C ALA A 691 11.08 30.31 -24.65
N GLY A 692 10.41 30.08 -25.78
CA GLY A 692 10.98 29.45 -26.98
C GLY A 692 9.94 28.83 -27.91
N SER A 693 8.71 28.59 -27.45
CA SER A 693 7.65 27.93 -28.24
C SER A 693 6.80 28.87 -29.13
N GLY A 694 7.09 30.17 -29.13
CA GLY A 694 6.28 31.15 -29.86
C GLY A 694 4.85 31.31 -29.35
N GLY A 695 4.54 30.84 -28.14
CA GLY A 695 3.20 30.89 -27.54
C GLY A 695 2.31 29.69 -27.86
N PHE A 696 2.83 28.67 -28.56
CA PHE A 696 2.12 27.43 -28.88
C PHE A 696 2.54 26.28 -27.95
N SER A 697 1.62 25.32 -27.77
CA SER A 697 1.83 24.12 -26.97
C SER A 697 2.42 22.94 -27.76
N ARG A 698 2.59 21.80 -27.09
CA ARG A 698 2.67 20.47 -27.74
C ARG A 698 1.37 20.13 -28.50
N LEU A 699 1.41 19.11 -29.36
CA LEU A 699 0.19 18.53 -29.95
C LEU A 699 -0.74 18.05 -28.85
N VAL A 700 -2.01 18.43 -28.96
CA VAL A 700 -3.09 18.03 -28.05
C VAL A 700 -4.36 17.76 -28.84
N CYS A 701 -5.20 16.89 -28.29
CA CYS A 701 -6.55 16.61 -28.76
C CYS A 701 -7.47 16.63 -27.54
N LEU A 702 -8.56 17.41 -27.60
CA LEU A 702 -9.60 17.41 -26.57
C LEU A 702 -10.55 16.26 -26.86
N ARG A 703 -10.63 15.29 -25.96
CA ARG A 703 -11.49 14.12 -26.08
C ARG A 703 -12.52 14.14 -24.96
N VAL A 704 -13.80 14.07 -25.31
CA VAL A 704 -14.95 13.92 -24.41
C VAL A 704 -15.36 12.46 -24.39
N HIS A 705 -15.47 11.86 -23.20
CA HIS A 705 -15.68 10.43 -23.00
C HIS A 705 -16.72 10.17 -21.90
N PRO A 706 -18.01 10.24 -22.24
CA PRO A 706 -19.08 9.77 -21.37
C PRO A 706 -19.16 8.23 -21.41
N THR A 707 -19.34 7.62 -20.25
CA THR A 707 -19.73 6.21 -20.10
C THR A 707 -21.15 6.14 -19.57
N PHE A 708 -22.09 5.72 -20.41
CA PHE A 708 -23.50 5.58 -20.04
C PHE A 708 -23.79 4.17 -19.54
N THR A 709 -24.58 4.08 -18.47
CA THR A 709 -25.08 2.80 -17.94
C THR A 709 -26.35 2.42 -18.68
N LEU A 710 -26.40 1.21 -19.24
CA LEU A 710 -27.53 0.76 -20.04
C LEU A 710 -28.48 -0.11 -19.20
N LEU A 711 -29.74 0.32 -19.07
CA LEU A 711 -30.77 -0.48 -18.40
C LEU A 711 -31.22 -1.68 -19.25
N HIS A 712 -31.34 -1.47 -20.56
CA HIS A 712 -31.76 -2.49 -21.53
C HIS A 712 -30.70 -2.65 -22.64
N PRO A 713 -29.50 -3.16 -22.35
CA PRO A 713 -28.35 -3.10 -23.27
C PRO A 713 -28.60 -3.73 -24.65
N THR A 714 -29.54 -4.67 -24.78
CA THR A 714 -29.89 -5.30 -26.07
C THR A 714 -30.93 -4.52 -26.88
N GLU A 715 -31.66 -3.59 -26.26
CA GLU A 715 -32.74 -2.79 -26.88
C GLU A 715 -32.32 -1.32 -27.10
N VAL A 716 -31.03 -1.03 -26.91
CA VAL A 716 -30.47 0.31 -27.02
C VAL A 716 -29.70 0.45 -28.33
N VAL A 717 -29.87 1.58 -29.03
CA VAL A 717 -29.13 1.91 -30.26
C VAL A 717 -28.65 3.35 -30.25
N VAL A 718 -27.56 3.63 -30.97
CA VAL A 718 -27.12 5.01 -31.25
C VAL A 718 -27.61 5.40 -32.64
N ALA A 719 -28.47 6.39 -32.74
CA ALA A 719 -29.04 6.86 -34.01
C ALA A 719 -28.59 8.29 -34.34
N PHE A 720 -28.32 8.58 -35.61
CA PHE A 720 -27.96 9.93 -36.06
C PHE A 720 -28.14 10.12 -37.57
N THR A 721 -28.12 11.38 -38.02
CA THR A 721 -27.96 11.72 -39.43
C THR A 721 -26.53 12.20 -39.65
N ALA A 722 -25.80 11.53 -40.54
CA ALA A 722 -24.43 11.88 -40.87
C ALA A 722 -24.35 13.17 -41.70
N ILE A 723 -23.18 13.80 -41.76
CA ILE A 723 -22.93 15.04 -42.54
C ILE A 723 -23.31 14.85 -44.02
N ASN A 724 -23.08 13.68 -44.60
CA ASN A 724 -23.51 13.35 -45.97
C ASN A 724 -25.03 13.15 -46.16
N GLY A 725 -25.83 13.29 -45.10
CA GLY A 725 -27.28 13.11 -45.11
C GLY A 725 -27.77 11.67 -44.94
N SER A 726 -26.88 10.69 -44.79
CA SER A 726 -27.29 9.30 -44.51
C SER A 726 -27.77 9.14 -43.06
N LYS A 727 -28.85 8.37 -42.87
CA LYS A 727 -29.32 7.97 -41.54
C LYS A 727 -28.55 6.73 -41.09
N GLN A 728 -27.97 6.78 -39.91
CA GLN A 728 -27.14 5.72 -39.33
C GLN A 728 -27.77 5.25 -38.02
N GLU A 729 -27.69 3.94 -37.77
CA GLU A 729 -28.08 3.30 -36.51
C GLU A 729 -26.97 2.30 -36.14
N CYS A 730 -26.33 2.49 -34.99
CA CYS A 730 -25.32 1.58 -34.45
C CYS A 730 -25.94 0.77 -33.32
N SER A 731 -25.92 -0.56 -33.45
CA SER A 731 -26.41 -1.51 -32.45
C SER A 731 -25.25 -2.12 -31.64
N PRO A 732 -25.52 -2.78 -30.50
CA PRO A 732 -24.49 -3.47 -29.71
C PRO A 732 -23.66 -4.48 -30.49
N GLU A 733 -24.25 -5.11 -31.51
CA GLU A 733 -23.57 -6.06 -32.41
C GLU A 733 -22.47 -5.39 -33.26
N SER A 734 -22.49 -4.06 -33.37
CA SER A 734 -21.53 -3.31 -34.18
C SER A 734 -20.15 -3.20 -33.51
N GLY A 735 -20.02 -3.55 -32.22
CA GLY A 735 -18.76 -3.42 -31.48
C GLY A 735 -18.26 -1.98 -31.45
N GLU A 736 -16.98 -1.75 -31.73
CA GLU A 736 -16.44 -0.39 -31.82
C GLU A 736 -16.67 0.23 -33.19
N VAL A 737 -17.26 1.43 -33.23
CA VAL A 737 -17.52 2.19 -34.46
C VAL A 737 -16.81 3.54 -34.39
N THR A 738 -15.83 3.74 -35.28
CA THR A 738 -15.17 5.04 -35.50
C THR A 738 -15.83 5.78 -36.66
N LEU A 739 -16.21 7.04 -36.44
CA LEU A 739 -16.86 7.91 -37.41
C LEU A 739 -15.97 9.13 -37.69
N GLU A 740 -15.53 9.28 -38.93
CA GLU A 740 -14.65 10.35 -39.40
C GLU A 740 -15.16 10.92 -40.74
N GLY A 741 -14.69 12.11 -41.12
CA GLY A 741 -15.11 12.77 -42.37
C GLY A 741 -16.63 13.03 -42.42
N ASP A 742 -17.26 12.76 -43.57
CA ASP A 742 -18.70 13.02 -43.79
C ASP A 742 -19.63 11.95 -43.18
N LEU A 743 -19.06 10.90 -42.56
CA LEU A 743 -19.80 9.86 -41.85
C LEU A 743 -20.09 10.23 -40.38
N ARG A 744 -19.49 11.32 -39.88
CA ARG A 744 -19.75 11.83 -38.53
C ARG A 744 -21.20 12.32 -38.39
N PRO A 745 -21.77 12.28 -37.17
CA PRO A 745 -23.05 12.91 -36.90
C PRO A 745 -23.02 14.41 -37.27
N ASN A 746 -24.09 14.88 -37.91
CA ASN A 746 -24.24 16.28 -38.29
C ASN A 746 -24.68 17.14 -37.10
N GLY A 747 -23.85 17.19 -36.06
CA GLY A 747 -24.08 17.96 -34.84
C GLY A 747 -25.15 17.40 -33.90
N GLU A 748 -25.74 16.23 -34.18
CA GLU A 748 -26.68 15.55 -33.29
C GLU A 748 -26.55 14.03 -33.44
N TRP A 749 -26.48 13.33 -32.30
CA TRP A 749 -26.67 11.88 -32.18
C TRP A 749 -27.45 11.57 -30.90
N MET A 750 -28.15 10.44 -30.88
CA MET A 750 -29.02 10.08 -29.76
C MET A 750 -28.84 8.63 -29.34
N LEU A 751 -28.80 8.41 -28.03
CA LEU A 751 -28.87 7.11 -27.39
C LEU A 751 -30.33 6.75 -27.16
N VAL A 752 -30.86 5.80 -27.93
CA VAL A 752 -32.27 5.41 -27.93
C VAL A 752 -32.45 4.15 -27.10
N ASP A 753 -33.20 4.23 -25.99
CA ASP A 753 -33.68 3.04 -25.29
C ASP A 753 -35.11 2.72 -25.78
N LYS A 754 -35.21 1.74 -26.68
CA LYS A 754 -36.49 1.34 -27.29
C LYS A 754 -37.45 0.72 -26.27
N CYS A 755 -36.93 0.14 -25.20
CA CYS A 755 -37.74 -0.49 -24.16
C CYS A 755 -38.33 0.55 -23.21
N ALA A 756 -37.54 1.55 -22.81
CA ALA A 756 -37.97 2.62 -21.92
C ALA A 756 -38.74 3.76 -22.65
N GLY A 757 -38.70 3.81 -23.98
CA GLY A 757 -39.40 4.83 -24.77
C GLY A 757 -38.80 6.24 -24.61
N VAL A 758 -37.49 6.31 -24.36
CA VAL A 758 -36.75 7.55 -24.10
C VAL A 758 -35.45 7.58 -24.88
N SER A 759 -34.96 8.78 -25.16
CA SER A 759 -33.67 8.98 -25.83
C SER A 759 -32.89 10.12 -25.20
N LEU A 760 -31.63 9.84 -24.89
CA LEU A 760 -30.66 10.86 -24.50
C LEU A 760 -30.01 11.43 -25.75
N VAL A 761 -30.38 12.66 -26.11
CA VAL A 761 -29.87 13.35 -27.28
C VAL A 761 -28.64 14.16 -26.89
N ASN A 762 -27.56 14.02 -27.66
CA ASN A 762 -26.39 14.87 -27.55
C ASN A 762 -26.22 15.72 -28.81
N THR A 763 -26.31 17.05 -28.65
CA THR A 763 -26.09 18.03 -29.71
C THR A 763 -24.73 18.72 -29.51
N PHE A 764 -23.99 18.94 -30.57
CA PHE A 764 -22.64 19.53 -30.52
C PHE A 764 -22.32 20.32 -31.79
N ASP A 765 -21.31 21.18 -31.73
CA ASP A 765 -20.80 21.90 -32.91
C ASP A 765 -19.96 20.95 -33.80
N PRO A 766 -20.41 20.59 -35.02
CA PRO A 766 -19.68 19.66 -35.87
C PRO A 766 -18.35 20.22 -36.39
N SER A 767 -18.11 21.54 -36.29
CA SER A 767 -16.84 22.17 -36.66
C SER A 767 -15.75 21.98 -35.60
N GLN A 768 -16.14 21.66 -34.36
CA GLN A 768 -15.24 21.48 -33.21
C GLN A 768 -14.80 20.03 -33.03
N VAL A 769 -15.54 19.10 -33.61
CA VAL A 769 -15.31 17.67 -33.53
C VAL A 769 -14.66 17.22 -34.84
N SER A 770 -13.59 16.43 -34.80
CA SER A 770 -12.93 15.83 -35.97
C SER A 770 -13.25 14.34 -36.12
N LYS A 771 -13.63 13.68 -35.01
CA LYS A 771 -13.89 12.24 -34.92
C LYS A 771 -14.93 11.96 -33.82
N CYS A 772 -15.80 10.98 -34.06
CA CYS A 772 -16.69 10.41 -33.05
C CYS A 772 -16.41 8.91 -32.88
N LEU A 773 -16.58 8.39 -31.67
CA LEU A 773 -16.42 6.97 -31.38
C LEU A 773 -17.64 6.44 -30.62
N VAL A 774 -18.14 5.28 -31.02
CA VAL A 774 -19.12 4.51 -30.25
C VAL A 774 -18.48 3.18 -29.84
N HIS A 775 -18.47 2.87 -28.55
CA HIS A 775 -17.93 1.61 -28.03
C HIS A 775 -18.89 0.98 -27.03
N TRP A 776 -19.28 -0.26 -27.28
CA TRP A 776 -20.19 -1.02 -26.41
C TRP A 776 -19.39 -1.94 -25.48
N GLY A 777 -19.61 -1.82 -24.16
CA GLY A 777 -19.11 -2.76 -23.17
C GLY A 777 -20.21 -3.67 -22.63
N THR A 778 -19.92 -4.35 -21.51
CA THR A 778 -20.87 -5.32 -20.91
C THR A 778 -21.84 -4.57 -19.99
N GLY A 779 -22.86 -3.93 -20.57
CA GLY A 779 -23.87 -3.16 -19.84
C GLY A 779 -23.62 -1.64 -19.81
N ASP A 780 -22.64 -1.16 -20.56
CA ASP A 780 -22.32 0.26 -20.73
C ASP A 780 -22.04 0.63 -22.19
N LEU A 781 -22.03 1.93 -22.47
CA LEU A 781 -21.75 2.50 -23.78
C LEU A 781 -20.94 3.79 -23.67
N ASN A 782 -19.90 3.90 -24.49
CA ASN A 782 -19.17 5.15 -24.70
C ASN A 782 -19.62 5.85 -25.98
N MET A 783 -19.87 7.16 -25.90
CA MET A 783 -20.18 8.02 -27.04
C MET A 783 -19.24 9.23 -27.05
N GLU A 784 -18.10 9.10 -27.72
CA GLU A 784 -17.01 10.05 -27.60
C GLU A 784 -16.99 11.11 -28.69
N LEU A 785 -16.58 12.33 -28.32
CA LEU A 785 -16.30 13.42 -29.24
C LEU A 785 -14.82 13.79 -29.16
N TRP A 786 -14.15 13.88 -30.29
CA TRP A 786 -12.73 14.19 -30.38
C TRP A 786 -12.55 15.46 -31.19
N SER A 787 -11.76 16.41 -30.69
CA SER A 787 -11.34 17.55 -31.49
C SER A 787 -10.32 17.14 -32.55
N GLU A 788 -9.91 18.08 -33.40
CA GLU A 788 -8.67 17.89 -34.16
C GLU A 788 -7.44 17.76 -33.22
N GLU A 789 -6.36 17.16 -33.70
CA GLU A 789 -5.08 17.12 -33.01
C GLU A 789 -4.18 18.24 -33.53
N ARG A 790 -3.90 19.24 -32.70
CA ARG A 790 -3.01 20.36 -33.07
C ARG A 790 -2.40 21.05 -31.85
N PRO A 791 -1.37 21.89 -32.03
CA PRO A 791 -0.94 22.82 -31.00
C PRO A 791 -2.01 23.87 -30.69
N VAL A 792 -2.10 24.30 -29.44
CA VAL A 792 -2.97 25.40 -29.01
C VAL A 792 -2.16 26.61 -28.54
N SER A 793 -2.74 27.79 -28.66
CA SER A 793 -2.25 29.02 -28.03
C SER A 793 -3.36 29.65 -27.18
N LYS A 794 -3.05 30.73 -26.46
CA LYS A 794 -4.07 31.51 -25.75
C LYS A 794 -5.17 32.05 -26.68
N ASP A 795 -4.80 32.35 -27.93
CA ASP A 795 -5.71 32.93 -28.93
C ASP A 795 -6.40 31.88 -29.80
N THR A 796 -5.92 30.63 -29.77
CA THR A 796 -6.44 29.52 -30.58
C THR A 796 -6.64 28.24 -29.74
N PRO A 797 -7.53 28.26 -28.74
CA PRO A 797 -7.81 27.07 -27.94
C PRO A 797 -8.46 25.96 -28.79
N LEU A 798 -8.36 24.72 -28.34
CA LEU A 798 -9.30 23.67 -28.77
C LEU A 798 -10.54 23.76 -27.90
N THR A 799 -11.72 23.63 -28.49
CA THR A 799 -13.00 23.72 -27.78
C THR A 799 -13.92 22.60 -28.23
N ILE A 800 -14.68 22.02 -27.31
CA ILE A 800 -15.86 21.20 -27.62
C ILE A 800 -17.01 21.71 -26.76
N CYS A 801 -18.06 22.18 -27.43
CA CYS A 801 -19.31 22.59 -26.83
C CYS A 801 -20.39 21.58 -27.21
N HIS A 802 -21.04 21.00 -26.21
CA HIS A 802 -22.14 20.07 -26.44
C HIS A 802 -23.22 20.16 -25.36
N GLN A 803 -24.36 19.54 -25.63
CA GLN A 803 -25.54 19.60 -24.78
C GLN A 803 -26.20 18.23 -24.70
N TYR A 804 -26.84 17.93 -23.56
CA TYR A 804 -27.68 16.75 -23.37
C TYR A 804 -29.12 17.15 -23.09
N GLU A 805 -30.06 16.50 -23.79
CA GLU A 805 -31.50 16.65 -23.62
C GLU A 805 -32.16 15.26 -23.60
N LEU A 806 -33.12 15.03 -22.71
CA LEU A 806 -33.94 13.82 -22.75
C LEU A 806 -35.20 14.06 -23.61
N ARG A 807 -35.41 13.22 -24.64
CA ARG A 807 -36.62 13.24 -25.47
C ARG A 807 -37.41 11.94 -25.29
N GLN A 808 -38.74 12.03 -25.24
CA GLN A 808 -39.60 10.85 -25.36
C GLN A 808 -39.62 10.41 -26.82
N THR A 809 -39.39 9.12 -27.07
CA THR A 809 -39.56 8.56 -28.42
C THR A 809 -41.03 8.28 -28.64
N CYS A 810 -41.59 8.82 -29.73
CA CYS A 810 -42.94 8.48 -30.18
C CYS A 810 -43.04 7.05 -30.69
#